data_AF-A0A662REK0-F1
#
_entry.id   AF-A0A662REK0-F1
#
_cell.length_a   1.000
_cell.length_b   1.000
_cell.length_c   1.000
_cell.angle_alpha   90.00
_cell.angle_beta   90.00
_cell.angle_gamma   90.00
#
_symmetry.space_group_name_H-M   'P 1'
#
loop_
_entity.id
_entity.type
_entity.pdbx_description
1 polymer ?
#
loop_
_entity_poly.entity_id
_entity_poly.type
_entity_poly.pdbx_seq_one_letter_code
_entity_poly.pdbx_strand_id
1 'polypeptide(L)'
;MKRGDKFWAKVLAISVAIVTVVSCIAPCIAVGGLKDNTSTDETLLREAVTGNRFAAMMPFYANANATKYAHRTPFDHPWINEEGSFHLLLDSNVSITKDLNLATRSVSAAPEEEWYRTFGGLSWDVGRSVQQTSDGGYVLDQAQEGINYGFWFEKTVIRWQEFKPTQTSLSKIDLYIGKNGNPGNMCVSVKNSAGNLLWETTVAGDDIIGWGWIEIAVAPLISLEPDNSYYINVWSDADSPSPDHRYFWRGQTNSDYDRGISCVESSWPGYDFAFRTWSGELTLSVHNLNTGESFSTIQAAIDDANTLDGHTITVDPGTYTENVDVTKSLTIRSTSGNPADTIVQAKNSDEHVFKVTADYVSISGFTVTRASATWYAGMHLKNTDYCNIFNNNVSNNAVGIDLFSSNSNKIANNTILNNKYGIDLSFSTSNYITNNTFVNDGLRVWDSYLTTVENNIVNGKSLAYLEDISDYTITDAGQVILVNCINISVGYLNLSNASVGIELWGTNNCKIINNIASNNYEGIRLYSSNNNAIINNNLNSNYWYGIILGHSSNNEITNNTISNNEFGIDLSFSSNNNLLTNNNASNNDCGIYLGSSNNTLRNNTMINDCNLEVSRDFFNDIDASNTVGGKPVYYLVNQSDLVIDASKNVGFIEPAQ
;
A
#
# COMPACT_ATOMS: atom_id res chain seq x y z
N MET A 1 24.44 0.32 34.48
CA MET A 1 25.08 -0.23 33.27
C MET A 1 24.42 0.41 32.06
N LYS A 2 25.20 0.81 31.04
CA LYS A 2 24.72 1.46 29.80
C LYS A 2 24.56 0.44 28.66
N ARG A 3 23.42 0.51 27.96
CA ARG A 3 23.11 0.21 26.53
C ARG A 3 21.60 -0.08 26.49
N GLY A 4 20.73 0.57 25.72
CA GLY A 4 20.88 1.51 24.60
C GLY A 4 19.68 1.29 23.68
N ASP A 5 18.68 2.16 23.75
CA ASP A 5 17.43 2.17 22.98
C ASP A 5 17.66 2.46 21.49
N LYS A 6 16.83 1.88 20.61
CA LYS A 6 16.43 2.48 19.32
C LYS A 6 15.03 2.01 18.91
N PHE A 7 14.13 2.98 18.77
CA PHE A 7 12.92 2.87 17.95
C PHE A 7 12.72 4.19 17.17
N TRP A 8 12.27 4.03 15.92
CA TRP A 8 11.55 4.94 15.00
C TRP A 8 12.27 5.98 14.09
N ALA A 9 11.95 5.79 12.80
CA ALA A 9 11.51 6.73 11.77
C ALA A 9 12.47 7.76 11.14
N LYS A 10 12.55 7.73 9.80
CA LYS A 10 12.66 8.95 8.97
C LYS A 10 11.78 8.83 7.72
N VAL A 11 10.85 9.79 7.64
CA VAL A 11 10.06 10.19 6.47
C VAL A 11 10.83 11.26 5.69
N LEU A 12 10.57 11.27 4.38
CA LEU A 12 11.02 12.18 3.33
C LEU A 12 10.43 13.59 3.47
N ALA A 13 11.19 14.64 3.17
CA ALA A 13 10.65 15.92 2.72
C ALA A 13 11.67 16.70 1.87
N ILE A 14 11.14 17.27 0.80
CA ILE A 14 11.75 17.91 -0.37
C ILE A 14 12.19 19.35 -0.04
N SER A 15 13.21 19.85 -0.76
CA SER A 15 13.29 21.27 -1.13
C SER A 15 13.87 21.41 -2.53
N VAL A 16 13.06 22.04 -3.38
CA VAL A 16 13.25 22.34 -4.80
C VAL A 16 14.20 23.53 -4.97
N ALA A 17 15.08 23.47 -5.97
CA ALA A 17 15.59 24.65 -6.65
C ALA A 17 15.53 24.43 -8.16
N ILE A 18 14.56 25.10 -8.78
CA ILE A 18 14.42 25.29 -10.23
C ILE A 18 15.53 26.24 -10.68
N VAL A 19 16.34 25.88 -11.67
CA VAL A 19 17.01 26.85 -12.54
C VAL A 19 16.88 26.43 -13.99
N THR A 20 16.36 27.39 -14.74
CA THR A 20 15.99 27.47 -16.14
C THR A 20 17.14 27.18 -17.11
N VAL A 21 16.80 26.55 -18.23
CA VAL A 21 17.61 26.43 -19.45
C VAL A 21 17.94 27.83 -19.99
N VAL A 22 19.23 28.14 -20.19
CA VAL A 22 19.69 29.11 -21.21
C VAL A 22 20.97 28.60 -21.86
N SER A 23 20.98 28.76 -23.19
CA SER A 23 21.89 28.37 -24.25
C SER A 23 23.42 28.50 -24.04
N CYS A 24 24.14 27.68 -24.84
CA CYS A 24 25.58 27.57 -25.08
C CYS A 24 26.42 28.87 -25.03
N ILE A 25 27.64 28.76 -24.50
CA ILE A 25 28.97 28.93 -25.16
C ILE A 25 30.06 28.79 -24.07
N ALA A 26 31.01 27.88 -24.26
CA ALA A 26 32.28 27.88 -23.51
C ALA A 26 33.25 28.92 -24.10
N PRO A 27 34.10 29.57 -23.29
CA PRO A 27 35.51 29.23 -23.39
C PRO A 27 36.25 29.21 -22.04
N CYS A 28 37.18 28.28 -21.91
CA CYS A 28 38.02 28.10 -20.72
C CYS A 28 39.14 29.15 -20.63
N ILE A 29 39.21 29.90 -19.52
CA ILE A 29 40.29 29.96 -18.50
C ILE A 29 40.27 31.32 -17.76
N ALA A 30 40.34 31.21 -16.43
CA ALA A 30 39.97 32.17 -15.40
C ALA A 30 40.92 33.38 -15.20
N VAL A 31 40.35 34.54 -14.82
CA VAL A 31 40.91 35.48 -13.81
C VAL A 31 39.74 36.22 -13.14
N GLY A 32 39.78 36.34 -11.81
CA GLY A 32 38.82 37.13 -11.04
C GLY A 32 39.00 38.65 -11.20
N GLY A 33 37.86 39.35 -11.15
CA GLY A 33 37.73 40.74 -10.67
C GLY A 33 38.05 41.88 -11.65
N LEU A 34 37.01 42.49 -12.23
CA LEU A 34 36.62 43.92 -12.10
C LEU A 34 35.87 44.46 -13.34
N LYS A 35 34.66 44.98 -13.06
CA LYS A 35 33.97 46.20 -13.55
C LYS A 35 33.94 46.62 -15.04
N ASP A 36 32.69 46.90 -15.42
CA ASP A 36 32.15 48.02 -16.21
C ASP A 36 32.27 48.06 -17.75
N ASN A 37 31.06 48.14 -18.34
CA ASN A 37 30.61 49.01 -19.42
C ASN A 37 30.67 48.60 -20.92
N THR A 38 29.45 48.36 -21.43
CA THR A 38 28.77 49.02 -22.58
C THR A 38 28.99 48.59 -24.04
N SER A 39 27.84 48.56 -24.74
CA SER A 39 27.59 48.72 -26.19
C SER A 39 27.77 47.46 -27.06
N THR A 40 26.69 46.80 -27.50
CA THR A 40 25.73 47.07 -28.63
C THR A 40 26.31 46.81 -30.02
N ASP A 41 25.63 45.92 -30.75
CA ASP A 41 25.10 46.10 -32.11
C ASP A 41 25.39 44.95 -33.11
N GLU A 42 24.41 44.79 -33.99
CA GLU A 42 24.00 43.61 -34.76
C GLU A 42 24.72 43.39 -36.12
N THR A 43 24.43 42.21 -36.69
CA THR A 43 24.37 41.85 -38.14
C THR A 43 25.65 41.55 -38.93
N LEU A 44 25.75 40.31 -39.49
CA LEU A 44 25.68 40.00 -40.94
C LEU A 44 26.11 38.53 -41.27
N LEU A 45 25.16 37.79 -41.86
CA LEU A 45 25.23 36.87 -43.03
C LEU A 45 26.26 35.69 -43.14
N ARG A 46 25.67 34.47 -43.15
CA ARG A 46 25.79 33.31 -44.08
C ARG A 46 27.14 32.69 -44.52
N GLU A 47 27.11 31.35 -44.41
CA GLU A 47 27.61 30.28 -45.32
C GLU A 47 29.08 29.81 -45.31
N ALA A 48 29.19 28.46 -45.26
CA ALA A 48 30.21 27.56 -45.80
C ALA A 48 31.29 26.94 -44.87
N VAL A 49 31.09 25.63 -44.62
CA VAL A 49 32.05 24.53 -44.90
C VAL A 49 33.20 24.25 -43.91
N THR A 50 33.01 23.14 -43.18
CA THR A 50 33.96 22.07 -42.81
C THR A 50 35.21 22.35 -41.95
N GLY A 51 35.37 21.55 -40.90
CA GLY A 51 36.68 21.01 -40.51
C GLY A 51 37.18 21.33 -39.10
N ASN A 52 37.52 20.26 -38.35
CA ASN A 52 38.31 20.17 -37.11
C ASN A 52 37.60 20.54 -35.79
N ARG A 53 37.30 19.59 -34.89
CA ARG A 53 38.19 18.73 -34.07
C ARG A 53 39.11 19.54 -33.14
N PHE A 54 38.75 19.63 -31.87
CA PHE A 54 39.72 19.66 -30.77
C PHE A 54 39.45 18.44 -29.88
N ALA A 55 40.34 17.47 -30.00
CA ALA A 55 40.41 16.28 -29.17
C ALA A 55 41.35 16.58 -27.99
N ALA A 56 40.95 16.19 -26.78
CA ALA A 56 41.89 15.70 -25.78
C ALA A 56 41.76 14.17 -25.80
N MET A 57 42.52 13.53 -26.69
CA MET A 57 42.74 12.08 -26.67
C MET A 57 44.11 11.82 -26.04
N MET A 58 44.16 10.93 -25.05
CA MET A 58 45.37 10.13 -24.78
C MET A 58 45.61 9.17 -25.97
N PRO A 59 46.86 8.78 -26.26
CA PRO A 59 47.23 8.35 -27.60
C PRO A 59 46.81 6.91 -27.91
N PHE A 60 45.95 6.73 -28.91
CA PHE A 60 45.90 5.50 -29.71
C PHE A 60 46.80 5.69 -30.94
N TYR A 61 47.85 4.89 -31.07
CA TYR A 61 48.68 4.85 -32.28
C TYR A 61 47.85 4.32 -33.45
N ALA A 62 47.39 5.22 -34.32
CA ALA A 62 46.87 4.89 -35.63
C ALA A 62 47.98 5.12 -36.67
N ASN A 63 48.50 4.05 -37.27
CA ASN A 63 49.27 4.19 -38.50
C ASN A 63 48.30 4.09 -39.69
N ALA A 64 48.05 5.23 -40.33
CA ALA A 64 47.31 5.33 -41.58
C ALA A 64 48.24 4.95 -42.74
N ASN A 65 48.42 3.64 -43.00
CA ASN A 65 48.74 3.00 -44.29
C ASN A 65 49.37 1.59 -44.11
N ALA A 66 48.66 0.66 -43.48
CA ALA A 66 49.04 -0.75 -43.53
C ALA A 66 47.82 -1.66 -43.76
N THR A 67 47.44 -1.80 -45.02
CA THR A 67 46.71 -2.99 -45.48
C THR A 67 47.57 -4.24 -45.22
N LYS A 68 46.95 -5.29 -44.66
CA LYS A 68 47.49 -6.66 -44.49
C LYS A 68 48.76 -6.74 -43.63
N TYR A 69 48.64 -7.22 -42.39
CA TYR A 69 49.35 -8.40 -41.86
C TYR A 69 48.90 -8.63 -40.41
N ALA A 70 48.74 -9.92 -40.07
CA ALA A 70 48.25 -10.41 -38.80
C ALA A 70 49.26 -10.21 -37.66
N HIS A 71 48.77 -9.97 -36.44
CA HIS A 71 49.49 -10.32 -35.23
C HIS A 71 48.66 -11.30 -34.40
N ARG A 72 49.01 -12.59 -34.53
CA ARG A 72 48.74 -13.62 -33.53
C ARG A 72 49.78 -13.45 -32.43
N THR A 73 49.33 -13.24 -31.18
CA THR A 73 49.85 -13.75 -29.89
C THR A 73 49.62 -12.76 -28.74
N PRO A 74 49.36 -13.24 -27.52
CA PRO A 74 49.12 -12.40 -26.35
C PRO A 74 50.42 -11.73 -25.91
N PHE A 75 50.42 -10.42 -25.67
CA PHE A 75 51.56 -9.76 -25.04
C PHE A 75 51.45 -9.91 -23.53
N ASP A 76 52.32 -10.78 -23.00
CA ASP A 76 52.78 -10.74 -21.62
C ASP A 76 53.46 -9.38 -21.34
N HIS A 77 53.17 -8.88 -20.14
CA HIS A 77 53.62 -7.63 -19.57
C HIS A 77 55.15 -7.60 -19.33
N PRO A 78 55.90 -6.53 -19.71
CA PRO A 78 57.23 -6.29 -19.16
C PRO A 78 57.18 -5.21 -18.08
N TRP A 79 57.32 -5.66 -16.83
CA TRP A 79 58.16 -5.13 -15.76
C TRP A 79 58.49 -3.62 -15.78
N ILE A 80 57.88 -2.92 -14.82
CA ILE A 80 58.29 -1.62 -14.31
C ILE A 80 59.63 -1.80 -13.58
N ASN A 81 60.64 -1.01 -13.96
CA ASN A 81 61.79 -0.74 -13.09
C ASN A 81 61.85 0.78 -12.83
N GLU A 82 62.19 1.11 -11.58
CA GLU A 82 62.22 2.44 -10.99
C GLU A 82 63.17 3.39 -11.75
N GLU A 83 62.80 4.67 -11.81
CA GLU A 83 63.40 5.78 -12.59
C GLU A 83 62.82 5.97 -14.01
N GLY A 84 61.59 6.49 -14.04
CA GLY A 84 60.82 6.77 -15.26
C GLY A 84 61.49 7.74 -16.24
N SER A 85 62.22 7.20 -17.22
CA SER A 85 62.63 7.92 -18.41
C SER A 85 62.54 7.05 -19.67
N PHE A 86 61.78 7.51 -20.67
CA PHE A 86 61.69 6.88 -21.99
C PHE A 86 62.81 7.44 -22.89
N HIS A 87 63.73 6.58 -23.30
CA HIS A 87 64.62 6.86 -24.44
C HIS A 87 63.86 6.60 -25.74
N LEU A 88 63.66 7.64 -26.55
CA LEU A 88 63.22 7.50 -27.94
C LEU A 88 64.38 6.94 -28.78
N LEU A 89 64.28 5.69 -29.22
CA LEU A 89 65.05 5.18 -30.35
C LEU A 89 64.46 5.80 -31.63
N LEU A 90 65.17 6.80 -32.17
CA LEU A 90 64.87 7.38 -33.47
C LEU A 90 65.33 6.44 -34.58
N ASP A 91 64.42 6.09 -35.48
CA ASP A 91 64.75 5.41 -36.73
C ASP A 91 65.52 6.35 -37.67
N SER A 92 66.43 5.77 -38.42
CA SER A 92 67.67 6.34 -38.94
C SER A 92 67.56 7.22 -40.20
N ASN A 93 66.40 7.81 -40.53
CA ASN A 93 66.22 8.50 -41.82
C ASN A 93 65.34 9.76 -41.83
N VAL A 94 65.35 10.59 -40.78
CA VAL A 94 64.80 11.95 -40.87
C VAL A 94 65.73 12.96 -40.23
N SER A 95 66.38 13.77 -41.06
CA SER A 95 67.03 15.02 -40.65
C SER A 95 66.09 16.18 -40.98
N ILE A 96 65.63 16.90 -39.96
CA ILE A 96 64.96 18.18 -40.14
C ILE A 96 65.78 19.23 -39.40
N THR A 97 66.29 20.17 -40.18
CA THR A 97 67.01 21.35 -39.73
C THR A 97 66.02 22.47 -39.40
N LYS A 98 66.30 23.09 -38.25
CA LYS A 98 65.96 24.45 -37.79
C LYS A 98 64.49 24.86 -37.60
N ASP A 99 64.29 25.18 -36.31
CA ASP A 99 63.45 26.25 -35.75
C ASP A 99 61.95 25.97 -35.55
N LEU A 100 61.61 25.42 -34.37
CA LEU A 100 60.55 26.02 -33.53
C LEU A 100 60.61 25.63 -32.04
N ASN A 101 60.82 26.66 -31.21
CA ASN A 101 60.39 26.91 -29.82
C ASN A 101 59.88 25.75 -28.93
N LEU A 102 60.59 25.52 -27.81
CA LEU A 102 60.07 24.85 -26.62
C LEU A 102 60.29 25.73 -25.39
N ALA A 103 59.29 26.55 -25.07
CA ALA A 103 59.12 27.08 -23.73
C ALA A 103 58.29 26.05 -22.93
N THR A 104 58.94 25.46 -21.93
CA THR A 104 58.39 24.48 -21.00
C THR A 104 57.19 25.04 -20.22
N ARG A 105 56.00 24.44 -20.39
CA ARG A 105 54.89 24.57 -19.44
C ARG A 105 54.54 23.18 -18.92
N SER A 106 54.57 23.04 -17.60
CA SER A 106 54.29 21.83 -16.84
C SER A 106 52.97 21.18 -17.26
N VAL A 107 53.04 19.93 -17.71
CA VAL A 107 51.86 19.08 -17.91
C VAL A 107 51.37 18.65 -16.52
N SER A 108 50.15 19.03 -16.15
CA SER A 108 49.47 18.50 -14.98
C SER A 108 49.37 16.97 -15.12
N ALA A 109 49.66 16.24 -14.04
CA ALA A 109 49.51 14.79 -14.01
C ALA A 109 48.14 14.35 -14.56
N ALA A 110 48.13 13.24 -15.29
CA ALA A 110 46.90 12.63 -15.77
C ALA A 110 45.96 12.35 -14.57
N PRO A 111 44.63 12.53 -14.74
CA PRO A 111 43.69 12.18 -13.69
C PRO A 111 43.83 10.70 -13.29
N GLU A 112 43.68 10.42 -12.00
CA GLU A 112 43.71 9.06 -11.45
C GLU A 112 42.47 8.28 -11.92
N GLU A 113 42.67 7.00 -12.30
CA GLU A 113 41.59 6.11 -12.71
C GLU A 113 40.71 5.77 -11.49
N GLU A 114 39.47 6.24 -11.48
CA GLU A 114 38.55 6.01 -10.35
C GLU A 114 37.97 4.59 -10.33
N TRP A 115 37.81 3.95 -11.49
CA TRP A 115 37.45 2.53 -11.63
C TRP A 115 37.70 1.99 -13.05
N TYR A 116 37.84 0.67 -13.18
CA TYR A 116 37.73 -0.03 -14.47
C TYR A 116 36.84 -1.27 -14.37
N ARG A 117 36.16 -1.59 -15.48
CA ARG A 117 35.42 -2.84 -15.68
C ARG A 117 35.50 -3.21 -17.14
N THR A 118 35.81 -4.47 -17.43
CA THR A 118 35.89 -4.96 -18.80
C THR A 118 34.49 -5.25 -19.32
N PHE A 119 34.12 -4.62 -20.43
CA PHE A 119 32.88 -4.87 -21.16
C PHE A 119 33.22 -5.50 -22.51
N GLY A 120 32.68 -6.67 -22.82
CA GLY A 120 32.99 -7.38 -24.06
C GLY A 120 32.89 -8.90 -24.00
N GLY A 121 33.28 -9.58 -25.07
CA GLY A 121 33.31 -11.05 -25.18
C GLY A 121 34.59 -11.58 -25.86
N LEU A 122 34.60 -12.85 -26.30
CA LEU A 122 35.74 -13.46 -27.02
C LEU A 122 35.90 -12.94 -28.48
N SER A 123 35.11 -11.95 -28.89
CA SER A 123 35.09 -11.40 -30.25
C SER A 123 35.41 -9.89 -30.24
N TRP A 124 35.41 -9.28 -31.41
CA TRP A 124 35.68 -7.85 -31.60
C TRP A 124 34.55 -7.01 -31.00
N ASP A 125 34.89 -6.18 -30.01
CA ASP A 125 33.99 -5.16 -29.45
C ASP A 125 34.37 -3.79 -29.99
N VAL A 126 33.42 -3.09 -30.59
CA VAL A 126 33.63 -1.75 -31.17
C VAL A 126 32.80 -0.74 -30.38
N GLY A 127 33.47 0.15 -29.65
CA GLY A 127 32.85 1.37 -29.13
C GLY A 127 32.52 2.31 -30.28
N ARG A 128 31.25 2.43 -30.64
CA ARG A 128 30.77 3.20 -31.82
C ARG A 128 30.52 4.66 -31.48
N SER A 129 30.03 4.94 -30.28
CA SER A 129 29.78 6.28 -29.80
C SER A 129 29.79 6.37 -28.28
N VAL A 130 30.02 7.57 -27.77
CA VAL A 130 29.84 7.90 -26.35
C VAL A 130 28.96 9.13 -26.33
N GLN A 131 27.84 9.05 -25.62
CA GLN A 131 26.89 10.15 -25.51
C GLN A 131 26.66 10.49 -24.04
N GLN A 132 26.77 11.77 -23.70
CA GLN A 132 26.48 12.23 -22.35
C GLN A 132 24.96 12.29 -22.13
N THR A 133 24.48 11.76 -21.02
CA THR A 133 23.06 11.79 -20.63
C THR A 133 22.70 13.13 -20.00
N SER A 134 21.40 13.46 -19.99
CA SER A 134 20.89 14.73 -19.45
C SER A 134 21.09 14.89 -17.95
N ASP A 135 21.33 13.80 -17.22
CA ASP A 135 21.68 13.77 -15.79
C ASP A 135 23.20 13.79 -15.52
N GLY A 136 24.02 13.93 -16.57
CA GLY A 136 25.48 14.06 -16.46
C GLY A 136 26.26 12.75 -16.51
N GLY A 137 25.59 11.60 -16.67
CA GLY A 137 26.21 10.31 -16.97
C GLY A 137 26.65 10.17 -18.44
N TYR A 138 27.14 8.98 -18.81
CA TYR A 138 27.53 8.66 -20.19
C TYR A 138 26.98 7.30 -20.61
N VAL A 139 26.44 7.23 -21.83
CA VAL A 139 26.09 5.99 -22.53
C VAL A 139 27.24 5.66 -23.47
N LEU A 140 27.83 4.48 -23.31
CA LEU A 140 28.71 3.88 -24.31
C LEU A 140 27.88 2.99 -25.24
N ASP A 141 27.98 3.26 -26.54
CA ASP A 141 27.48 2.39 -27.60
C ASP A 141 28.56 1.36 -27.96
N GLN A 142 28.30 0.10 -27.65
CA GLN A 142 29.12 -1.04 -28.07
C GLN A 142 28.38 -1.83 -29.13
N ALA A 143 28.99 -2.00 -30.30
CA ALA A 143 28.58 -2.97 -31.31
C ALA A 143 29.63 -4.08 -31.39
N GLN A 144 29.20 -5.33 -31.24
CA GLN A 144 30.04 -6.50 -31.47
C GLN A 144 30.07 -6.80 -32.98
N GLU A 145 31.23 -6.99 -33.61
CA GLU A 145 31.26 -7.46 -35.00
C GLU A 145 31.02 -8.98 -35.05
N GLY A 146 29.91 -9.38 -35.67
CA GLY A 146 29.45 -10.76 -35.84
C GLY A 146 27.93 -10.83 -36.09
N ILE A 147 27.36 -12.05 -36.16
CA ILE A 147 25.92 -12.34 -36.40
C ILE A 147 24.92 -11.70 -35.41
N ASN A 148 25.38 -10.93 -34.42
CA ASN A 148 24.55 -10.37 -33.35
C ASN A 148 24.78 -8.86 -33.17
N TYR A 149 24.06 -8.05 -33.93
CA TYR A 149 24.04 -6.59 -33.78
C TYR A 149 22.92 -6.20 -32.78
N GLY A 150 23.23 -5.56 -31.64
CA GLY A 150 22.23 -5.04 -30.68
C GLY A 150 22.77 -4.72 -29.29
N PHE A 151 22.02 -4.00 -28.46
CA PHE A 151 22.37 -3.77 -27.05
C PHE A 151 22.04 -5.00 -26.23
N TRP A 152 23.04 -5.59 -25.60
CA TRP A 152 22.81 -6.73 -24.72
C TRP A 152 22.21 -6.30 -23.38
N PHE A 153 21.42 -7.19 -22.78
CA PHE A 153 20.85 -7.02 -21.44
C PHE A 153 20.87 -8.34 -20.66
N GLU A 154 20.93 -8.24 -19.34
CA GLU A 154 20.94 -9.37 -18.39
C GLU A 154 20.33 -8.93 -17.05
N LYS A 155 20.32 -9.80 -16.04
CA LYS A 155 19.75 -9.48 -14.72
C LYS A 155 20.29 -8.21 -14.07
N THR A 156 21.58 -7.94 -14.20
CA THR A 156 22.22 -6.74 -13.64
C THR A 156 22.36 -5.59 -14.64
N VAL A 157 21.98 -5.80 -15.90
CA VAL A 157 22.07 -4.79 -16.97
C VAL A 157 20.71 -4.62 -17.61
N ILE A 158 19.94 -3.71 -17.02
CA ILE A 158 18.61 -3.31 -17.48
C ILE A 158 18.75 -2.30 -18.61
N ARG A 159 18.00 -2.49 -19.69
CA ARG A 159 17.88 -1.50 -20.78
C ARG A 159 16.51 -0.86 -20.74
N TRP A 160 16.44 0.38 -21.21
CA TRP A 160 15.19 1.10 -21.30
C TRP A 160 15.15 2.00 -22.53
N GLN A 161 13.94 2.32 -22.99
CA GLN A 161 13.71 3.33 -24.01
C GLN A 161 12.46 4.15 -23.68
N GLU A 162 12.55 5.47 -23.84
CA GLU A 162 11.43 6.40 -23.67
C GLU A 162 10.48 6.33 -24.88
N PHE A 163 9.19 6.48 -24.62
CA PHE A 163 8.17 6.73 -25.62
C PHE A 163 7.14 7.76 -25.14
N LYS A 164 6.61 8.53 -26.08
CA LYS A 164 5.51 9.47 -25.85
C LYS A 164 4.31 9.02 -26.69
N PRO A 165 3.25 8.48 -26.08
CA PRO A 165 2.12 7.93 -26.82
C PRO A 165 1.30 9.05 -27.44
N THR A 166 0.69 8.81 -28.60
CA THR A 166 -0.36 9.68 -29.16
C THR A 166 -1.77 9.17 -28.85
N GLN A 167 -1.88 8.00 -28.24
CA GLN A 167 -3.12 7.31 -27.90
C GLN A 167 -3.25 7.25 -26.38
N THR A 168 -4.48 7.05 -25.90
CA THR A 168 -4.80 7.03 -24.47
C THR A 168 -4.64 5.66 -23.81
N SER A 169 -4.18 4.66 -24.55
CA SER A 169 -4.01 3.29 -24.06
C SER A 169 -2.84 2.54 -24.69
N LEU A 170 -2.35 1.53 -23.98
CA LEU A 170 -1.41 0.54 -24.49
C LEU A 170 -1.92 -0.88 -24.18
N SER A 171 -2.15 -1.65 -25.24
CA SER A 171 -2.68 -3.02 -25.22
C SER A 171 -1.68 -4.07 -25.69
N LYS A 172 -0.61 -3.66 -26.38
CA LYS A 172 0.44 -4.57 -26.86
C LYS A 172 1.76 -3.82 -27.05
N ILE A 173 2.86 -4.49 -26.71
CA ILE A 173 4.23 -4.07 -26.99
C ILE A 173 4.86 -5.14 -27.87
N ASP A 174 5.41 -4.75 -29.01
CA ASP A 174 6.28 -5.66 -29.78
C ASP A 174 7.73 -5.24 -29.57
N LEU A 175 8.59 -6.20 -29.20
CA LEU A 175 10.03 -5.98 -29.02
C LEU A 175 10.79 -6.76 -30.08
N TYR A 176 11.81 -6.15 -30.68
CA TYR A 176 12.70 -6.87 -31.60
C TYR A 176 13.92 -7.39 -30.85
N ILE A 177 13.93 -8.70 -30.59
CA ILE A 177 14.88 -9.35 -29.69
C ILE A 177 15.65 -10.42 -30.46
N GLY A 178 16.96 -10.46 -30.19
CA GLY A 178 17.84 -11.57 -30.53
C GLY A 178 18.19 -12.36 -29.29
N LYS A 179 18.26 -13.69 -29.42
CA LYS A 179 18.70 -14.60 -28.36
C LYS A 179 19.88 -15.45 -28.82
N ASN A 180 20.92 -15.51 -27.99
CA ASN A 180 21.99 -16.49 -28.11
C ASN A 180 22.03 -17.36 -26.85
N GLY A 181 22.17 -18.68 -27.00
CA GLY A 181 22.18 -19.62 -25.87
C GLY A 181 20.90 -19.60 -25.03
N ASN A 182 21.04 -19.78 -23.72
CA ASN A 182 19.93 -19.76 -22.75
C ASN A 182 20.14 -18.69 -21.64
N PRO A 183 19.82 -17.41 -21.92
CA PRO A 183 19.98 -16.30 -20.98
C PRO A 183 19.00 -16.26 -19.79
N GLY A 184 18.02 -17.17 -19.69
CA GLY A 184 16.90 -17.07 -18.73
C GLY A 184 15.63 -16.51 -19.37
N ASN A 185 14.65 -16.11 -18.57
CA ASN A 185 13.42 -15.47 -19.05
C ASN A 185 13.63 -13.98 -19.25
N MET A 186 12.95 -13.41 -20.23
CA MET A 186 12.98 -11.96 -20.47
C MET A 186 11.88 -11.28 -19.65
N CYS A 187 12.25 -10.31 -18.84
CA CYS A 187 11.31 -9.47 -18.10
C CYS A 187 11.14 -8.12 -18.81
N VAL A 188 9.90 -7.62 -18.83
CA VAL A 188 9.53 -6.36 -19.46
C VAL A 188 8.65 -5.56 -18.52
N SER A 189 8.88 -4.25 -18.38
CA SER A 189 7.98 -3.37 -17.63
C SER A 189 7.77 -2.01 -18.31
N VAL A 190 6.65 -1.37 -17.98
CA VAL A 190 6.32 0.01 -18.37
C VAL A 190 6.28 0.87 -17.11
N LYS A 191 6.99 2.00 -17.15
CA LYS A 191 7.00 3.01 -16.07
C LYS A 191 6.62 4.39 -16.61
N ASN A 192 6.06 5.24 -15.75
CA ASN A 192 5.88 6.67 -16.06
C ASN A 192 7.15 7.48 -15.77
N SER A 193 7.14 8.78 -16.09
CA SER A 193 8.25 9.71 -15.84
C SER A 193 8.62 9.93 -14.37
N ALA A 194 7.72 9.61 -13.43
CA ALA A 194 8.04 9.59 -12.00
C ALA A 194 8.72 8.29 -11.56
N GLY A 195 8.88 7.31 -12.45
CA GLY A 195 9.45 6.00 -12.15
C GLY A 195 8.45 4.98 -11.59
N ASN A 196 7.15 5.31 -11.53
CA ASN A 196 6.12 4.40 -11.04
C ASN A 196 5.90 3.26 -12.03
N LEU A 197 5.83 2.03 -11.53
CA LEU A 197 5.49 0.85 -12.30
C LEU A 197 4.01 0.87 -12.70
N LEU A 198 3.74 0.80 -14.00
CA LEU A 198 2.38 0.72 -14.56
C LEU A 198 1.99 -0.70 -14.93
N TRP A 199 2.96 -1.48 -15.41
CA TRP A 199 2.76 -2.86 -15.85
C TRP A 199 4.09 -3.60 -15.95
N GLU A 200 4.10 -4.91 -15.70
CA GLU A 200 5.24 -5.79 -15.93
C GLU A 200 4.79 -7.20 -16.35
N THR A 201 5.67 -7.90 -17.05
CA THR A 201 5.50 -9.32 -17.37
C THR A 201 6.84 -10.02 -17.55
N THR A 202 6.79 -11.35 -17.58
CA THR A 202 7.91 -12.22 -17.92
C THR A 202 7.54 -13.09 -19.12
N VAL A 203 8.36 -13.04 -20.16
CA VAL A 203 8.29 -13.90 -21.35
C VAL A 203 9.24 -15.07 -21.13
N ALA A 204 8.73 -16.30 -21.22
CA ALA A 204 9.55 -17.48 -21.03
C ALA A 204 10.67 -17.51 -22.07
N GLY A 205 11.90 -17.77 -21.65
CA GLY A 205 13.05 -17.69 -22.55
C GLY A 205 12.92 -18.64 -23.75
N ASP A 206 12.28 -19.79 -23.57
CA ASP A 206 12.05 -20.80 -24.61
C ASP A 206 11.07 -20.32 -25.71
N ASP A 207 10.23 -19.32 -25.42
CA ASP A 207 9.35 -18.71 -26.42
C ASP A 207 10.10 -17.76 -27.37
N ILE A 208 11.34 -17.41 -27.03
CA ILE A 208 12.21 -16.54 -27.82
C ILE A 208 13.13 -17.39 -28.69
N ILE A 209 12.71 -17.64 -29.94
CA ILE A 209 13.42 -18.52 -30.87
C ILE A 209 14.26 -17.68 -31.85
N GLY A 210 15.44 -17.24 -31.40
CA GLY A 210 16.41 -16.55 -32.24
C GLY A 210 16.13 -15.05 -32.43
N TRP A 211 16.18 -14.56 -33.67
CA TRP A 211 16.02 -13.14 -34.01
C TRP A 211 14.61 -12.86 -34.55
N GLY A 212 13.88 -11.94 -33.92
CA GLY A 212 12.58 -11.51 -34.45
C GLY A 212 11.77 -10.61 -33.53
N TRP A 213 10.57 -10.27 -34.00
CA TRP A 213 9.56 -9.57 -33.21
C TRP A 213 8.92 -10.54 -32.22
N ILE A 214 8.95 -10.17 -30.95
CA ILE A 214 8.18 -10.80 -29.88
C ILE A 214 6.99 -9.90 -29.61
N GLU A 215 5.79 -10.46 -29.75
CA GLU A 215 4.55 -9.76 -29.42
C GLU A 215 4.19 -10.01 -27.96
N ILE A 216 4.01 -8.94 -27.19
CA ILE A 216 3.75 -9.01 -25.77
C ILE A 216 2.43 -8.30 -25.50
N ALA A 217 1.40 -9.09 -25.21
CA ALA A 217 0.10 -8.55 -24.82
C ALA A 217 0.21 -7.81 -23.48
N VAL A 218 -0.31 -6.58 -23.42
CA VAL A 218 -0.42 -5.79 -22.20
C VAL A 218 -1.82 -6.00 -21.65
N ALA A 219 -1.92 -6.88 -20.66
CA ALA A 219 -3.17 -7.25 -19.99
C ALA A 219 -3.03 -7.10 -18.47
N PRO A 220 -3.91 -6.32 -17.80
CA PRO A 220 -4.89 -5.42 -18.41
C PRO A 220 -4.22 -4.31 -19.22
N LEU A 221 -4.92 -3.77 -20.23
CA LEU A 221 -4.44 -2.60 -20.97
C LEU A 221 -4.17 -1.44 -20.01
N ILE A 222 -3.10 -0.68 -20.25
CA ILE A 222 -2.76 0.49 -19.41
C ILE A 222 -3.31 1.76 -20.04
N SER A 223 -3.81 2.68 -19.21
CA SER A 223 -4.17 4.04 -19.64
C SER A 223 -2.91 4.91 -19.72
N LEU A 224 -2.82 5.70 -20.78
CA LEU A 224 -1.72 6.59 -21.09
C LEU A 224 -2.27 8.00 -21.37
N GLU A 225 -1.48 9.00 -21.02
CA GLU A 225 -1.75 10.39 -21.39
C GLU A 225 -0.93 10.73 -22.63
N PRO A 226 -1.55 11.26 -23.70
CA PRO A 226 -0.81 11.68 -24.89
C PRO A 226 0.33 12.65 -24.55
N ASP A 227 1.44 12.55 -25.28
CA ASP A 227 2.65 13.38 -25.17
C ASP A 227 3.44 13.30 -23.85
N ASN A 228 2.92 12.62 -22.83
CA ASN A 228 3.66 12.32 -21.60
C ASN A 228 4.75 11.26 -21.82
N SER A 229 5.84 11.35 -21.07
CA SER A 229 6.98 10.42 -21.15
C SER A 229 6.73 9.13 -20.38
N TYR A 230 6.89 7.99 -21.04
CA TYR A 230 6.84 6.65 -20.47
C TYR A 230 8.08 5.84 -20.89
N TYR A 231 8.40 4.79 -20.15
CA TYR A 231 9.64 4.02 -20.32
C TYR A 231 9.34 2.53 -20.38
N ILE A 232 9.73 1.88 -21.47
CA ILE A 232 9.77 0.41 -21.56
C ILE A 232 11.14 -0.04 -21.06
N ASN A 233 11.16 -0.94 -20.08
CA ASN A 233 12.37 -1.51 -19.50
C ASN A 233 12.44 -3.00 -19.81
N VAL A 234 13.62 -3.52 -20.14
CA VAL A 234 13.87 -4.93 -20.45
C VAL A 234 15.12 -5.45 -19.73
N TRP A 235 15.01 -6.66 -19.19
CA TRP A 235 16.13 -7.36 -18.53
C TRP A 235 15.91 -8.89 -18.58
N SER A 236 16.91 -9.66 -18.13
CA SER A 236 16.76 -11.12 -17.94
C SER A 236 16.59 -11.45 -16.46
N ASP A 237 15.83 -12.48 -16.09
CA ASP A 237 15.75 -12.93 -14.69
C ASP A 237 16.99 -13.72 -14.21
N ALA A 238 17.86 -14.12 -15.15
CA ALA A 238 19.12 -14.79 -14.91
C ALA A 238 20.33 -13.96 -15.39
N ASP A 239 21.45 -14.15 -14.71
CA ASP A 239 22.75 -13.65 -15.18
C ASP A 239 23.28 -14.56 -16.29
N SER A 240 23.90 -13.96 -17.31
CA SER A 240 24.50 -14.73 -18.39
C SER A 240 25.83 -15.35 -17.94
N PRO A 241 25.97 -16.68 -17.91
CA PRO A 241 27.22 -17.33 -17.50
C PRO A 241 28.37 -17.11 -18.51
N SER A 242 28.04 -16.67 -19.72
CA SER A 242 28.99 -16.42 -20.83
C SER A 242 28.37 -15.46 -21.84
N PRO A 243 29.20 -14.74 -22.61
CA PRO A 243 28.80 -14.02 -23.81
C PRO A 243 27.84 -14.75 -24.76
N ASP A 244 27.89 -16.09 -24.77
CA ASP A 244 27.08 -16.94 -25.66
C ASP A 244 25.66 -17.18 -25.16
N HIS A 245 25.30 -16.71 -23.96
CA HIS A 245 24.00 -16.93 -23.33
C HIS A 245 23.32 -15.58 -23.06
N ARG A 246 23.09 -14.74 -24.07
CA ARG A 246 22.62 -13.34 -23.93
C ARG A 246 21.42 -13.00 -24.80
N TYR A 247 20.62 -12.06 -24.32
CA TYR A 247 19.66 -11.34 -25.13
C TYR A 247 20.28 -10.08 -25.75
N PHE A 248 19.76 -9.69 -26.91
CA PHE A 248 20.12 -8.49 -27.64
C PHE A 248 18.85 -7.73 -28.04
N TRP A 249 18.79 -6.44 -27.71
CA TRP A 249 17.71 -5.55 -28.11
C TRP A 249 18.20 -4.58 -29.18
N ARG A 250 17.56 -4.57 -30.36
CA ARG A 250 17.94 -3.72 -31.49
C ARG A 250 16.71 -3.39 -32.32
N GLY A 251 16.71 -2.25 -33.02
CA GLY A 251 15.76 -2.01 -34.09
C GLY A 251 16.15 -2.50 -35.49
N GLN A 252 15.14 -2.69 -36.33
CA GLN A 252 15.27 -3.22 -37.69
C GLN A 252 15.33 -2.08 -38.71
N THR A 253 16.32 -2.09 -39.61
CA THR A 253 16.58 -1.02 -40.60
C THR A 253 15.78 -1.10 -41.90
N ASN A 254 14.80 -1.99 -41.98
CA ASN A 254 14.03 -2.21 -43.20
C ASN A 254 12.65 -1.58 -43.03
N SER A 255 12.33 -0.65 -43.93
CA SER A 255 11.12 0.16 -43.99
C SER A 255 9.84 -0.61 -44.39
N ASP A 256 9.68 -1.86 -43.98
CA ASP A 256 8.43 -2.63 -44.15
C ASP A 256 7.52 -2.37 -42.94
N TYR A 257 6.79 -1.24 -42.95
CA TYR A 257 5.90 -0.85 -41.87
C TYR A 257 4.43 -0.87 -42.30
N ASP A 258 3.68 -1.86 -41.83
CA ASP A 258 2.22 -1.83 -41.80
C ASP A 258 1.79 -1.66 -40.32
N ARG A 259 1.51 -0.40 -39.92
CA ARG A 259 0.63 -0.01 -38.79
C ARG A 259 1.11 -0.10 -37.33
N GLY A 260 2.39 0.05 -37.00
CA GLY A 260 2.83 0.33 -35.61
C GLY A 260 2.90 1.83 -35.32
N ILE A 261 2.28 2.32 -34.24
CA ILE A 261 2.38 3.73 -33.82
C ILE A 261 3.69 3.88 -33.03
N SER A 262 4.65 4.62 -33.57
CA SER A 262 5.75 5.16 -32.77
C SER A 262 6.01 6.60 -33.19
N CYS A 263 6.02 7.47 -32.18
CA CYS A 263 6.36 8.87 -32.29
C CYS A 263 7.88 8.96 -32.35
N VAL A 264 8.42 9.55 -33.42
CA VAL A 264 9.86 9.82 -33.52
C VAL A 264 10.07 11.31 -33.42
N GLU A 265 10.95 11.74 -32.52
CA GLU A 265 11.58 13.05 -32.66
C GLU A 265 12.37 13.06 -33.98
N SER A 266 11.99 13.95 -34.89
CA SER A 266 12.58 14.08 -36.23
C SER A 266 14.09 14.41 -36.25
N SER A 267 14.76 14.48 -35.10
CA SER A 267 16.15 14.86 -34.89
C SER A 267 17.12 13.68 -34.76
N TRP A 268 16.66 12.43 -34.71
CA TRP A 268 17.52 11.24 -34.51
C TRP A 268 18.03 10.69 -35.85
N PRO A 269 19.33 10.84 -36.20
CA PRO A 269 19.85 10.45 -37.50
C PRO A 269 20.21 8.96 -37.51
N GLY A 270 19.44 8.16 -38.23
CA GLY A 270 19.89 6.86 -38.78
C GLY A 270 19.74 5.61 -37.91
N TYR A 271 18.91 5.61 -36.86
CA TYR A 271 18.54 4.40 -36.12
C TYR A 271 17.04 4.13 -36.23
N ASP A 272 16.68 3.00 -36.84
CA ASP A 272 15.29 2.52 -36.89
C ASP A 272 14.93 1.77 -35.58
N PHE A 273 13.66 1.88 -35.21
CA PHE A 273 12.90 1.53 -33.99
C PHE A 273 13.19 0.17 -33.31
N ALA A 274 13.35 0.14 -31.98
CA ALA A 274 13.56 -1.09 -31.20
C ALA A 274 12.27 -1.73 -30.60
N PHE A 275 11.13 -1.05 -30.67
CA PHE A 275 9.84 -1.59 -30.22
C PHE A 275 8.65 -0.95 -30.97
N ARG A 276 7.47 -1.54 -30.84
CA ARG A 276 6.17 -1.00 -31.32
C ARG A 276 5.15 -1.01 -30.19
N THR A 277 4.30 0.00 -30.13
CA THR A 277 3.18 0.08 -29.19
C THR A 277 1.87 0.10 -29.94
N TRP A 278 0.87 -0.58 -29.39
CA TRP A 278 -0.48 -0.63 -29.94
C TRP A 278 -1.49 -0.15 -28.91
N SER A 279 -2.44 0.67 -29.34
CA SER A 279 -3.61 1.02 -28.54
C SER A 279 -4.68 -0.06 -28.65
N GLY A 280 -5.43 -0.26 -27.57
CA GLY A 280 -6.68 -1.02 -27.60
C GLY A 280 -7.86 -0.06 -27.41
N GLU A 281 -9.06 -0.46 -27.83
CA GLU A 281 -10.28 0.24 -27.40
C GLU A 281 -10.37 0.12 -25.88
N LEU A 282 -10.23 1.26 -25.19
CA LEU A 282 -10.60 1.38 -23.79
C LEU A 282 -12.11 1.19 -23.72
N THR A 283 -12.57 0.03 -23.29
CA THR A 283 -13.94 -0.09 -22.78
C THR A 283 -13.96 0.66 -21.45
N LEU A 284 -14.29 1.95 -21.52
CA LEU A 284 -14.53 2.79 -20.36
C LEU A 284 -15.79 2.26 -19.69
N SER A 285 -15.64 1.68 -18.52
CA SER A 285 -16.67 0.88 -17.86
C SER A 285 -17.41 1.67 -16.78
N VAL A 286 -17.09 2.95 -16.63
CA VAL A 286 -17.78 3.88 -15.74
C VAL A 286 -18.37 4.99 -16.58
N HIS A 287 -19.64 5.32 -16.38
CA HIS A 287 -20.36 6.28 -17.21
C HIS A 287 -21.09 7.29 -16.34
N ASN A 288 -20.94 8.57 -16.64
CA ASN A 288 -21.84 9.60 -16.12
C ASN A 288 -23.04 9.68 -17.07
N LEU A 289 -24.20 9.21 -16.61
CA LEU A 289 -25.41 9.13 -17.44
C LEU A 289 -25.96 10.51 -17.82
N ASN A 290 -25.65 11.55 -17.03
CA ASN A 290 -26.13 12.90 -17.26
C ASN A 290 -25.32 13.62 -18.35
N THR A 291 -24.00 13.41 -18.39
CA THR A 291 -23.12 14.06 -19.40
C THR A 291 -22.89 13.18 -20.62
N GLY A 292 -23.06 11.86 -20.51
CA GLY A 292 -22.70 10.88 -21.54
C GLY A 292 -21.21 10.57 -21.59
N GLU A 293 -20.41 11.18 -20.72
CA GLU A 293 -18.98 10.91 -20.62
C GLU A 293 -18.72 9.56 -19.94
N SER A 294 -17.62 8.94 -20.33
CA SER A 294 -17.20 7.63 -19.81
C SER A 294 -15.77 7.72 -19.30
N PHE A 295 -15.45 6.90 -18.31
CA PHE A 295 -14.22 6.94 -17.54
C PHE A 295 -13.71 5.52 -17.28
N SER A 296 -12.42 5.41 -17.01
CA SER A 296 -11.76 4.14 -16.68
C SER A 296 -11.92 3.76 -15.20
N THR A 297 -12.22 4.73 -14.34
CA THR A 297 -12.31 4.56 -12.89
C THR A 297 -13.51 5.30 -12.32
N ILE A 298 -13.96 4.86 -11.14
CA ILE A 298 -15.07 5.51 -10.43
C ILE A 298 -14.62 6.90 -9.98
N GLN A 299 -13.40 7.02 -9.45
CA GLN A 299 -12.89 8.31 -8.98
C GLN A 299 -12.78 9.34 -10.13
N ALA A 300 -12.31 8.95 -11.31
CA ALA A 300 -12.21 9.89 -12.44
C ALA A 300 -13.59 10.42 -12.86
N ALA A 301 -14.63 9.59 -12.82
CA ALA A 301 -15.99 10.03 -13.09
C ALA A 301 -16.51 11.01 -12.02
N ILE A 302 -16.12 10.84 -10.76
CA ILE A 302 -16.48 11.77 -9.68
C ILE A 302 -15.70 13.09 -9.81
N ASP A 303 -14.40 13.02 -10.09
CA ASP A 303 -13.51 14.18 -10.15
C ASP A 303 -13.78 15.08 -11.35
N ASP A 304 -14.40 14.53 -12.40
CA ASP A 304 -14.72 15.27 -13.61
C ASP A 304 -15.51 16.57 -13.30
N ALA A 305 -15.10 17.65 -13.95
CA ALA A 305 -15.64 18.99 -13.71
C ALA A 305 -17.11 19.13 -14.16
N ASN A 306 -17.56 18.30 -15.11
CA ASN A 306 -18.94 18.25 -15.59
C ASN A 306 -19.81 17.30 -14.75
N THR A 307 -19.22 16.49 -13.87
CA THR A 307 -19.97 15.75 -12.85
C THR A 307 -20.41 16.70 -11.74
N LEU A 308 -21.71 16.94 -11.64
CA LEU A 308 -22.36 17.85 -10.68
C LEU A 308 -23.23 17.08 -9.68
N ASP A 309 -23.61 17.74 -8.59
CA ASP A 309 -24.57 17.20 -7.64
C ASP A 309 -25.89 16.80 -8.33
N GLY A 310 -26.46 15.68 -7.90
CA GLY A 310 -27.63 15.04 -8.47
C GLY A 310 -27.34 14.13 -9.68
N HIS A 311 -26.10 14.07 -10.17
CA HIS A 311 -25.75 13.20 -11.29
C HIS A 311 -25.71 11.72 -10.90
N THR A 312 -25.83 10.87 -11.92
CA THR A 312 -25.78 9.42 -11.82
C THR A 312 -24.55 8.87 -12.52
N ILE A 313 -23.70 8.21 -11.75
CA ILE A 313 -22.58 7.40 -12.23
C ILE A 313 -23.03 5.93 -12.26
N THR A 314 -22.91 5.30 -13.42
CA THR A 314 -23.14 3.86 -13.59
C THR A 314 -21.84 3.11 -13.86
N VAL A 315 -21.70 1.94 -13.27
CA VAL A 315 -20.47 1.14 -13.33
C VAL A 315 -20.78 -0.24 -13.90
N ASP A 316 -20.11 -0.60 -14.99
CA ASP A 316 -20.26 -1.89 -15.64
C ASP A 316 -19.65 -3.04 -14.83
N PRO A 317 -20.12 -4.29 -15.02
CA PRO A 317 -19.53 -5.48 -14.41
C PRO A 317 -18.01 -5.54 -14.58
N GLY A 318 -17.32 -5.87 -13.50
CA GLY A 318 -15.86 -5.82 -13.46
C GLY A 318 -15.31 -5.72 -12.05
N THR A 319 -13.98 -5.74 -11.93
CA THR A 319 -13.27 -5.51 -10.67
C THR A 319 -12.50 -4.20 -10.74
N TYR A 320 -12.82 -3.29 -9.83
CA TYR A 320 -12.26 -1.96 -9.71
C TYR A 320 -11.38 -1.94 -8.45
N THR A 321 -10.10 -1.65 -8.62
CA THR A 321 -9.15 -1.58 -7.49
C THR A 321 -8.86 -0.12 -7.19
N GLU A 322 -9.65 0.45 -6.30
CA GLU A 322 -9.72 1.89 -6.02
C GLU A 322 -10.05 2.14 -4.54
N ASN A 323 -9.65 3.30 -4.05
CA ASN A 323 -10.22 3.93 -2.86
C ASN A 323 -10.92 5.19 -3.36
N VAL A 324 -12.24 5.28 -3.18
CA VAL A 324 -13.12 6.23 -3.85
C VAL A 324 -13.60 7.27 -2.84
N ASP A 325 -13.21 8.53 -3.04
CA ASP A 325 -13.71 9.69 -2.30
C ASP A 325 -14.95 10.26 -3.00
N VAL A 326 -16.12 10.07 -2.38
CA VAL A 326 -17.40 10.60 -2.85
C VAL A 326 -17.65 11.95 -2.19
N THR A 327 -17.33 13.01 -2.93
CA THR A 327 -17.34 14.41 -2.49
C THR A 327 -18.48 15.23 -3.06
N LYS A 328 -19.31 14.62 -3.92
CA LYS A 328 -20.47 15.22 -4.58
C LYS A 328 -21.72 14.39 -4.28
N SER A 329 -22.89 15.02 -4.24
CA SER A 329 -24.17 14.34 -4.01
C SER A 329 -24.56 13.51 -5.23
N LEU A 330 -24.16 12.24 -5.27
CA LEU A 330 -24.25 11.40 -6.48
C LEU A 330 -25.07 10.13 -6.26
N THR A 331 -25.69 9.64 -7.33
CA THR A 331 -26.12 8.23 -7.41
C THR A 331 -25.03 7.42 -8.09
N ILE A 332 -24.43 6.47 -7.39
CA ILE A 332 -23.39 5.57 -7.91
C ILE A 332 -23.95 4.15 -7.88
N ARG A 333 -24.05 3.48 -9.03
CA ARG A 333 -24.66 2.14 -9.09
C ARG A 333 -24.08 1.23 -10.15
N SER A 334 -24.03 -0.06 -9.87
CA SER A 334 -23.74 -1.08 -10.89
C SER A 334 -24.82 -1.08 -12.00
N THR A 335 -24.42 -1.29 -13.25
CA THR A 335 -25.37 -1.52 -14.36
C THR A 335 -26.01 -2.90 -14.32
N SER A 336 -25.34 -3.91 -13.75
CA SER A 336 -25.94 -5.24 -13.54
C SER A 336 -27.01 -5.20 -12.45
N GLY A 337 -26.78 -4.44 -11.38
CA GLY A 337 -27.64 -4.41 -10.20
C GLY A 337 -27.50 -5.65 -9.30
N ASN A 338 -26.79 -6.69 -9.75
CA ASN A 338 -26.35 -7.81 -8.92
C ASN A 338 -24.98 -7.49 -8.30
N PRO A 339 -24.86 -7.40 -6.96
CA PRO A 339 -23.60 -7.07 -6.28
C PRO A 339 -22.42 -7.96 -6.62
N ALA A 340 -22.63 -9.22 -7.01
CA ALA A 340 -21.55 -10.15 -7.32
C ALA A 340 -20.78 -9.80 -8.60
N ASP A 341 -21.38 -9.01 -9.51
CA ASP A 341 -20.84 -8.77 -10.85
C ASP A 341 -19.91 -7.54 -10.90
N THR A 342 -20.06 -6.62 -9.95
CA THR A 342 -19.29 -5.37 -9.88
C THR A 342 -18.60 -5.27 -8.53
N ILE A 343 -17.30 -5.54 -8.51
CA ILE A 343 -16.47 -5.59 -7.31
C ILE A 343 -15.65 -4.30 -7.22
N VAL A 344 -15.76 -3.58 -6.11
CA VAL A 344 -14.85 -2.47 -5.77
C VAL A 344 -14.02 -2.92 -4.57
N GLN A 345 -12.71 -3.02 -4.77
CA GLN A 345 -11.79 -3.47 -3.73
C GLN A 345 -10.74 -2.40 -3.43
N ALA A 346 -10.35 -2.30 -2.16
CA ALA A 346 -9.36 -1.32 -1.71
C ALA A 346 -8.04 -1.43 -2.52
N LYS A 347 -7.56 -0.31 -3.06
CA LYS A 347 -6.22 -0.22 -3.65
C LYS A 347 -5.14 -0.13 -2.56
N ASN A 348 -5.43 0.66 -1.52
CA ASN A 348 -4.71 0.71 -0.25
C ASN A 348 -5.63 0.12 0.84
N SER A 349 -5.20 -0.96 1.49
CA SER A 349 -5.94 -1.62 2.57
C SER A 349 -6.05 -0.77 3.84
N ASP A 350 -5.19 0.26 3.95
CA ASP A 350 -5.11 1.21 5.05
C ASP A 350 -5.95 2.46 4.77
N GLU A 351 -6.95 2.34 3.90
CA GLU A 351 -7.92 3.38 3.54
C GLU A 351 -9.30 2.74 3.33
N HIS A 352 -10.36 3.55 3.38
CA HIS A 352 -11.73 3.09 3.10
C HIS A 352 -11.90 2.78 1.61
N VAL A 353 -12.76 1.83 1.23
CA VAL A 353 -13.05 1.58 -0.21
C VAL A 353 -13.91 2.70 -0.77
N PHE A 354 -15.01 3.03 -0.09
CA PHE A 354 -15.79 4.25 -0.34
C PHE A 354 -15.72 5.15 0.88
N LYS A 355 -15.28 6.39 0.69
CA LYS A 355 -15.34 7.45 1.69
C LYS A 355 -16.34 8.51 1.24
N VAL A 356 -17.50 8.53 1.88
CA VAL A 356 -18.62 9.40 1.56
C VAL A 356 -18.60 10.59 2.52
N THR A 357 -18.51 11.79 1.93
CA THR A 357 -18.43 13.06 2.66
C THR A 357 -19.43 14.11 2.17
N ALA A 358 -20.28 13.73 1.20
CA ALA A 358 -21.34 14.56 0.67
C ALA A 358 -22.71 13.95 0.98
N ASP A 359 -23.67 14.80 1.31
CA ASP A 359 -25.04 14.40 1.62
C ASP A 359 -25.77 13.88 0.38
N TYR A 360 -26.89 13.18 0.60
CA TYR A 360 -27.77 12.70 -0.48
C TYR A 360 -27.09 11.75 -1.48
N VAL A 361 -26.03 11.05 -1.06
CA VAL A 361 -25.36 10.04 -1.88
C VAL A 361 -26.12 8.73 -1.87
N SER A 362 -26.29 8.09 -3.02
CA SER A 362 -26.86 6.73 -3.13
C SER A 362 -25.84 5.77 -3.73
N ILE A 363 -25.57 4.64 -3.06
CA ILE A 363 -24.61 3.60 -3.52
C ILE A 363 -25.29 2.23 -3.54
N SER A 364 -25.26 1.55 -4.70
CA SER A 364 -25.93 0.26 -4.85
C SER A 364 -25.35 -0.69 -5.91
N GLY A 365 -25.54 -1.99 -5.69
CA GLY A 365 -25.20 -3.04 -6.65
C GLY A 365 -23.72 -3.42 -6.66
N PHE A 366 -22.98 -3.18 -5.58
CA PHE A 366 -21.54 -3.45 -5.51
C PHE A 366 -21.20 -4.54 -4.51
N THR A 367 -20.19 -5.35 -4.83
CA THR A 367 -19.36 -6.00 -3.80
C THR A 367 -18.28 -5.02 -3.35
N VAL A 368 -18.12 -4.80 -2.05
CA VAL A 368 -17.13 -3.85 -1.49
C VAL A 368 -16.24 -4.52 -0.46
N THR A 369 -14.93 -4.53 -0.69
CA THR A 369 -14.01 -5.43 0.03
C THR A 369 -12.56 -4.94 0.17
N ARG A 370 -11.78 -5.61 1.05
CA ARG A 370 -10.33 -5.49 1.25
C ARG A 370 -9.82 -4.22 1.94
N ALA A 371 -10.68 -3.43 2.59
CA ALA A 371 -10.23 -2.43 3.56
C ALA A 371 -9.93 -3.12 4.91
N SER A 372 -8.80 -3.83 4.99
CA SER A 372 -8.52 -4.80 6.05
C SER A 372 -7.75 -4.24 7.25
N ALA A 373 -7.13 -3.07 7.14
CA ALA A 373 -6.44 -2.47 8.27
C ALA A 373 -7.42 -1.92 9.30
N THR A 374 -6.96 -1.84 10.55
CA THR A 374 -7.78 -1.50 11.71
C THR A 374 -8.48 -0.15 11.49
N TRP A 375 -9.80 -0.11 11.73
CA TRP A 375 -10.70 1.06 11.60
C TRP A 375 -11.06 1.48 10.17
N TYR A 376 -10.56 0.83 9.13
CA TYR A 376 -10.96 1.15 7.77
C TYR A 376 -12.19 0.35 7.33
N ALA A 377 -13.02 1.01 6.55
CA ALA A 377 -14.35 0.52 6.23
C ALA A 377 -14.47 0.21 4.74
N GLY A 378 -15.31 -0.77 4.41
CA GLY A 378 -15.80 -0.92 3.04
C GLY A 378 -16.49 0.37 2.59
N MET A 379 -17.43 0.87 3.39
CA MET A 379 -18.10 2.14 3.14
C MET A 379 -18.11 3.00 4.39
N HIS A 380 -17.49 4.17 4.34
CA HIS A 380 -17.40 5.11 5.46
C HIS A 380 -18.18 6.38 5.16
N LEU A 381 -19.24 6.63 5.92
CA LEU A 381 -20.06 7.84 5.86
C LEU A 381 -19.63 8.75 7.00
N LYS A 382 -18.99 9.87 6.66
CA LYS A 382 -18.42 10.80 7.64
C LYS A 382 -19.05 12.16 7.55
N ASN A 383 -19.67 12.61 8.65
CA ASN A 383 -20.33 13.91 8.74
C ASN A 383 -21.30 14.13 7.57
N THR A 384 -22.11 13.10 7.26
CA THR A 384 -23.00 13.15 6.10
C THR A 384 -24.38 12.60 6.42
N ASP A 385 -25.38 13.25 5.83
CA ASP A 385 -26.78 12.98 6.08
C ASP A 385 -27.53 12.58 4.80
N TYR A 386 -28.68 11.92 4.99
CA TYR A 386 -29.62 11.57 3.91
C TYR A 386 -29.05 10.69 2.78
N CYS A 387 -27.98 9.96 3.05
CA CYS A 387 -27.43 8.98 2.11
C CYS A 387 -28.23 7.66 2.13
N ASN A 388 -28.17 6.92 1.02
CA ASN A 388 -28.86 5.64 0.84
C ASN A 388 -27.89 4.57 0.33
N ILE A 389 -27.52 3.63 1.21
CA ILE A 389 -26.62 2.52 0.91
C ILE A 389 -27.45 1.24 0.85
N PHE A 390 -27.62 0.68 -0.34
CA PHE A 390 -28.55 -0.44 -0.49
C PHE A 390 -28.17 -1.46 -1.54
N ASN A 391 -28.61 -2.70 -1.35
CA ASN A 391 -28.36 -3.80 -2.28
C ASN A 391 -26.86 -3.93 -2.62
N ASN A 392 -26.01 -3.97 -1.59
CA ASN A 392 -24.58 -4.21 -1.71
C ASN A 392 -24.17 -5.47 -0.96
N ASN A 393 -23.04 -6.05 -1.36
CA ASN A 393 -22.35 -7.12 -0.67
C ASN A 393 -21.06 -6.57 -0.03
N VAL A 394 -21.07 -6.29 1.27
CA VAL A 394 -19.96 -5.64 1.96
C VAL A 394 -19.21 -6.66 2.81
N SER A 395 -17.99 -7.02 2.40
CA SER A 395 -17.31 -8.18 2.98
C SER A 395 -15.80 -8.05 3.14
N ASN A 396 -15.25 -8.74 4.14
CA ASN A 396 -13.81 -8.84 4.41
C ASN A 396 -13.12 -7.47 4.58
N ASN A 397 -13.76 -6.58 5.34
CA ASN A 397 -13.22 -5.29 5.77
C ASN A 397 -13.04 -5.28 7.30
N ALA A 398 -12.27 -4.35 7.85
CA ALA A 398 -12.25 -4.17 9.30
C ALA A 398 -13.62 -3.69 9.79
N VAL A 399 -14.22 -2.71 9.10
CA VAL A 399 -15.64 -2.33 9.28
C VAL A 399 -16.36 -2.51 7.94
N GLY A 400 -17.54 -3.09 7.92
CA GLY A 400 -18.33 -3.19 6.68
C GLY A 400 -18.80 -1.79 6.24
N ILE A 401 -19.78 -1.26 6.97
CA ILE A 401 -20.33 0.08 6.76
C ILE A 401 -20.20 0.87 8.06
N ASP A 402 -19.49 1.99 8.02
CA ASP A 402 -19.25 2.87 9.16
C ASP A 402 -20.02 4.19 8.99
N LEU A 403 -20.78 4.59 10.01
CA LEU A 403 -21.47 5.88 10.07
C LEU A 403 -20.89 6.67 11.25
N PHE A 404 -20.05 7.66 10.93
CA PHE A 404 -19.42 8.53 11.92
C PHE A 404 -19.99 9.94 11.86
N SER A 405 -20.69 10.36 12.92
CA SER A 405 -21.37 11.67 13.01
C SER A 405 -22.32 11.92 11.83
N SER A 406 -23.03 10.88 11.41
CA SER A 406 -23.80 10.83 10.16
C SER A 406 -25.24 10.42 10.44
N ASN A 407 -26.20 11.30 10.15
CA ASN A 407 -27.58 11.20 10.60
C ASN A 407 -28.56 10.99 9.44
N SER A 408 -29.76 10.48 9.74
CA SER A 408 -30.85 10.39 8.75
C SER A 408 -30.49 9.60 7.48
N ASN A 409 -29.54 8.67 7.56
CA ASN A 409 -29.12 7.81 6.46
C ASN A 409 -29.93 6.52 6.43
N LYS A 410 -30.05 5.92 5.26
CA LYS A 410 -30.71 4.63 5.04
C LYS A 410 -29.71 3.57 4.60
N ILE A 411 -29.59 2.51 5.38
CA ILE A 411 -28.78 1.34 5.07
C ILE A 411 -29.72 0.14 4.93
N ALA A 412 -29.97 -0.31 3.69
CA ALA A 412 -31.04 -1.27 3.45
C ALA A 412 -30.73 -2.38 2.44
N ASN A 413 -31.23 -3.60 2.71
CA ASN A 413 -31.09 -4.74 1.80
C ASN A 413 -29.62 -5.07 1.45
N ASN A 414 -28.68 -4.82 2.35
CA ASN A 414 -27.29 -5.20 2.14
C ASN A 414 -27.03 -6.58 2.74
N THR A 415 -26.16 -7.33 2.08
CA THR A 415 -25.52 -8.52 2.66
C THR A 415 -24.16 -8.09 3.19
N ILE A 416 -23.93 -8.30 4.47
CA ILE A 416 -22.73 -7.85 5.18
C ILE A 416 -22.13 -9.11 5.80
N LEU A 417 -20.87 -9.41 5.50
CA LEU A 417 -20.27 -10.64 6.01
C LEU A 417 -18.77 -10.57 6.25
N ASN A 418 -18.33 -11.31 7.28
CA ASN A 418 -16.92 -11.48 7.65
C ASN A 418 -16.17 -10.15 7.83
N ASN A 419 -16.84 -9.13 8.37
CA ASN A 419 -16.20 -7.91 8.83
C ASN A 419 -15.96 -8.00 10.35
N LYS A 420 -15.03 -7.23 10.93
CA LYS A 420 -14.91 -7.20 12.41
C LYS A 420 -16.17 -6.57 13.01
N TYR A 421 -16.53 -5.42 12.48
CA TYR A 421 -17.82 -4.77 12.70
C TYR A 421 -18.60 -4.75 11.39
N GLY A 422 -19.85 -5.25 11.37
CA GLY A 422 -20.67 -5.27 10.16
C GLY A 422 -21.16 -3.87 9.79
N ILE A 423 -21.97 -3.29 10.66
CA ILE A 423 -22.31 -1.86 10.66
C ILE A 423 -21.87 -1.25 11.99
N ASP A 424 -21.11 -0.16 11.97
CA ASP A 424 -20.78 0.62 13.17
C ASP A 424 -21.49 1.98 13.12
N LEU A 425 -22.23 2.32 14.18
CA LEU A 425 -22.90 3.61 14.35
C LEU A 425 -22.20 4.39 15.44
N SER A 426 -21.49 5.47 15.08
CA SER A 426 -20.74 6.31 16.01
C SER A 426 -21.24 7.76 15.97
N PHE A 427 -21.83 8.24 17.06
CA PHE A 427 -22.38 9.60 17.16
C PHE A 427 -23.42 9.93 16.07
N SER A 428 -24.19 8.91 15.65
CA SER A 428 -24.99 8.91 14.43
C SER A 428 -26.45 8.62 14.75
N THR A 429 -27.34 9.59 14.56
CA THR A 429 -28.73 9.52 15.00
C THR A 429 -29.74 9.45 13.86
N SER A 430 -30.97 9.02 14.16
CA SER A 430 -32.09 9.05 13.20
C SER A 430 -31.87 8.22 11.94
N ASN A 431 -31.03 7.19 11.99
CA ASN A 431 -30.71 6.34 10.84
C ASN A 431 -31.74 5.20 10.67
N TYR A 432 -31.87 4.69 9.44
CA TYR A 432 -32.75 3.59 9.08
C TYR A 432 -31.91 2.39 8.63
N ILE A 433 -31.81 1.37 9.47
CA ILE A 433 -31.09 0.13 9.20
C ILE A 433 -32.13 -0.96 8.99
N THR A 434 -32.41 -1.34 7.75
CA THR A 434 -33.57 -2.21 7.45
C THR A 434 -33.27 -3.33 6.46
N ASN A 435 -33.77 -4.54 6.73
CA ASN A 435 -33.66 -5.70 5.82
C ASN A 435 -32.22 -6.09 5.46
N ASN A 436 -31.23 -5.79 6.30
CA ASN A 436 -29.85 -6.23 6.07
C ASN A 436 -29.64 -7.65 6.61
N THR A 437 -28.75 -8.40 5.96
CA THR A 437 -28.35 -9.75 6.37
C THR A 437 -26.87 -9.74 6.77
N PHE A 438 -26.59 -10.06 8.02
CA PHE A 438 -25.27 -10.18 8.60
C PHE A 438 -24.86 -11.64 8.72
N VAL A 439 -23.61 -11.95 8.38
CA VAL A 439 -23.03 -13.29 8.51
C VAL A 439 -21.62 -13.19 9.07
N ASN A 440 -21.39 -13.76 10.25
CA ASN A 440 -20.14 -13.65 10.99
C ASN A 440 -19.77 -12.20 11.36
N ASP A 441 -20.76 -11.31 11.45
CA ASP A 441 -20.67 -9.93 11.88
C ASP A 441 -22.06 -9.44 12.35
N GLY A 442 -22.20 -8.15 12.64
CA GLY A 442 -23.43 -7.58 13.17
C GLY A 442 -23.41 -6.06 13.24
N LEU A 443 -24.36 -5.51 13.99
CA LEU A 443 -24.46 -4.08 14.28
C LEU A 443 -23.68 -3.75 15.57
N ARG A 444 -23.09 -2.57 15.64
CA ARG A 444 -22.53 -1.98 16.86
C ARG A 444 -23.01 -0.54 17.00
N VAL A 445 -23.22 -0.09 18.23
CA VAL A 445 -23.78 1.23 18.54
C VAL A 445 -22.94 1.96 19.58
N TRP A 446 -22.39 3.10 19.19
CA TRP A 446 -21.67 4.01 20.06
C TRP A 446 -22.30 5.40 20.02
N ASP A 447 -22.91 5.80 21.14
CA ASP A 447 -23.48 7.14 21.32
C ASP A 447 -24.43 7.54 20.18
N SER A 448 -25.24 6.56 19.78
CA SER A 448 -26.12 6.62 18.62
C SER A 448 -27.51 6.15 19.06
N TYR A 449 -28.52 6.95 18.73
CA TYR A 449 -29.90 6.80 19.20
C TYR A 449 -30.87 7.34 18.13
N LEU A 450 -32.18 7.20 18.35
CA LEU A 450 -33.27 7.38 17.41
C LEU A 450 -33.12 6.54 16.14
N THR A 451 -32.47 5.38 16.22
CA THR A 451 -32.22 4.55 15.04
C THR A 451 -33.36 3.56 14.84
N THR A 452 -33.94 3.56 13.64
CA THR A 452 -34.93 2.55 13.24
C THR A 452 -34.20 1.31 12.73
N VAL A 453 -34.25 0.22 13.50
CA VAL A 453 -33.62 -1.06 13.15
C VAL A 453 -34.70 -2.13 12.97
N GLU A 454 -35.02 -2.47 11.72
CA GLU A 454 -36.14 -3.36 11.41
C GLU A 454 -35.74 -4.48 10.44
N ASN A 455 -36.26 -5.69 10.68
CA ASN A 455 -36.14 -6.85 9.78
C ASN A 455 -34.69 -7.21 9.40
N ASN A 456 -33.71 -6.89 10.24
CA ASN A 456 -32.33 -7.30 10.02
C ASN A 456 -32.11 -8.70 10.58
N ILE A 457 -31.30 -9.48 9.89
CA ILE A 457 -31.00 -10.87 10.24
C ILE A 457 -29.51 -11.01 10.54
N VAL A 458 -29.15 -11.57 11.67
CA VAL A 458 -27.78 -11.95 12.05
C VAL A 458 -27.71 -13.47 12.16
N ASN A 459 -26.87 -14.10 11.34
CA ASN A 459 -26.66 -15.56 11.32
C ASN A 459 -27.97 -16.37 11.23
N GLY A 460 -28.92 -15.88 10.44
CA GLY A 460 -30.22 -16.53 10.21
C GLY A 460 -31.30 -16.25 11.26
N LYS A 461 -31.04 -15.39 12.25
CA LYS A 461 -32.01 -14.97 13.27
C LYS A 461 -32.19 -13.45 13.29
N SER A 462 -33.30 -12.96 13.84
CA SER A 462 -33.51 -11.51 13.96
C SER A 462 -32.45 -10.83 14.82
N LEU A 463 -32.03 -9.63 14.41
CA LEU A 463 -31.33 -8.67 15.27
C LEU A 463 -32.33 -8.06 16.25
N ALA A 464 -32.15 -8.28 17.54
CA ALA A 464 -33.00 -7.67 18.56
C ALA A 464 -32.40 -6.32 18.98
N TYR A 465 -32.87 -5.25 18.36
CA TYR A 465 -32.55 -3.88 18.75
C TYR A 465 -33.75 -3.29 19.50
N LEU A 466 -33.54 -2.88 20.75
CA LEU A 466 -34.54 -2.18 21.55
C LEU A 466 -34.00 -0.81 21.94
N GLU A 467 -34.85 0.20 21.81
CA GLU A 467 -34.52 1.58 22.17
C GLU A 467 -35.66 2.21 22.98
N ASP A 468 -35.32 2.80 24.13
CA ASP A 468 -36.27 3.41 25.07
C ASP A 468 -37.41 2.46 25.50
N ILE A 469 -37.14 1.15 25.53
CA ILE A 469 -38.09 0.11 25.93
C ILE A 469 -37.89 -0.28 27.40
N SER A 470 -38.99 -0.60 28.08
CA SER A 470 -38.95 -1.24 29.40
C SER A 470 -39.72 -2.55 29.46
N ASP A 471 -39.40 -3.36 30.47
CA ASP A 471 -40.20 -4.53 30.88
C ASP A 471 -40.43 -5.57 29.77
N TYR A 472 -39.38 -5.84 28.99
CA TYR A 472 -39.43 -6.76 27.86
C TYR A 472 -38.50 -7.96 28.06
N THR A 473 -38.87 -9.12 27.49
CA THR A 473 -38.03 -10.31 27.49
C THR A 473 -37.71 -10.73 26.07
N ILE A 474 -36.41 -10.84 25.75
CA ILE A 474 -35.93 -11.31 24.46
C ILE A 474 -35.70 -12.81 24.56
N THR A 475 -36.43 -13.59 23.74
CA THR A 475 -36.41 -15.05 23.76
C THR A 475 -35.78 -15.70 22.52
N ASP A 476 -35.54 -14.93 21.46
CA ASP A 476 -34.79 -15.37 20.29
C ASP A 476 -34.16 -14.18 19.57
N ALA A 477 -32.86 -14.29 19.27
CA ALA A 477 -32.11 -13.30 18.51
C ALA A 477 -30.80 -13.92 18.00
N GLY A 478 -30.25 -13.36 16.92
CA GLY A 478 -28.88 -13.63 16.48
C GLY A 478 -27.84 -12.71 17.14
N GLN A 479 -28.31 -11.54 17.57
CA GLN A 479 -27.56 -10.49 18.27
C GLN A 479 -28.54 -9.64 19.08
N VAL A 480 -28.11 -9.06 20.20
CA VAL A 480 -28.93 -8.18 21.04
C VAL A 480 -28.25 -6.84 21.26
N ILE A 481 -28.98 -5.74 21.04
CA ILE A 481 -28.53 -4.37 21.29
C ILE A 481 -29.64 -3.63 22.04
N LEU A 482 -29.30 -3.06 23.18
CA LEU A 482 -30.21 -2.35 24.06
C LEU A 482 -29.70 -0.91 24.22
N VAL A 483 -30.52 0.06 23.82
CA VAL A 483 -30.23 1.49 23.90
C VAL A 483 -31.24 2.14 24.84
N ASN A 484 -30.79 2.80 25.91
CA ASN A 484 -31.64 3.50 26.89
C ASN A 484 -32.77 2.65 27.51
N CYS A 485 -32.62 1.33 27.51
CA CYS A 485 -33.64 0.42 27.99
C CYS A 485 -33.59 0.19 29.50
N ILE A 486 -34.73 -0.20 30.09
CA ILE A 486 -34.84 -0.49 31.52
C ILE A 486 -35.52 -1.85 31.77
N ASN A 487 -35.01 -2.65 32.70
CA ASN A 487 -35.65 -3.91 33.11
C ASN A 487 -35.90 -4.89 31.94
N ILE A 488 -34.93 -5.00 31.04
CA ILE A 488 -34.97 -5.98 29.95
C ILE A 488 -34.36 -7.29 30.44
N SER A 489 -34.99 -8.41 30.11
CA SER A 489 -34.43 -9.75 30.35
C SER A 489 -33.98 -10.39 29.04
N VAL A 490 -32.72 -10.79 28.98
CA VAL A 490 -32.09 -11.47 27.84
C VAL A 490 -31.52 -12.78 28.34
N GLY A 491 -32.05 -13.91 27.87
CA GLY A 491 -31.52 -15.18 28.35
C GLY A 491 -31.75 -16.38 27.47
N TYR A 492 -30.89 -17.38 27.67
CA TYR A 492 -30.89 -18.66 26.95
C TYR A 492 -30.69 -18.51 25.43
N LEU A 493 -29.97 -17.48 25.00
CA LEU A 493 -29.66 -17.22 23.59
C LEU A 493 -28.27 -17.73 23.20
N ASN A 494 -28.12 -18.07 21.93
CA ASN A 494 -26.82 -18.25 21.29
C ASN A 494 -26.58 -17.08 20.33
N LEU A 495 -25.65 -16.21 20.70
CA LEU A 495 -25.34 -14.91 20.11
C LEU A 495 -23.88 -14.93 19.63
N SER A 496 -23.53 -15.99 18.90
CA SER A 496 -22.17 -16.26 18.43
C SER A 496 -21.96 -15.82 16.98
N ASN A 497 -20.71 -15.55 16.60
CA ASN A 497 -20.30 -15.09 15.28
C ASN A 497 -20.98 -13.76 14.87
N ALA A 498 -21.13 -12.84 15.80
CA ALA A 498 -21.61 -11.49 15.59
C ALA A 498 -20.49 -10.48 15.87
N SER A 499 -20.71 -9.22 15.53
CA SER A 499 -19.78 -8.16 15.91
C SER A 499 -19.71 -7.99 17.43
N VAL A 500 -20.87 -7.86 18.07
CA VAL A 500 -21.00 -7.88 19.54
C VAL A 500 -22.13 -8.85 19.88
N GLY A 501 -21.92 -9.78 20.82
CA GLY A 501 -23.01 -10.71 21.20
C GLY A 501 -24.19 -9.97 21.82
N ILE A 502 -23.91 -9.20 22.87
CA ILE A 502 -24.88 -8.36 23.59
C ILE A 502 -24.27 -6.98 23.87
N GLU A 503 -24.95 -5.92 23.44
CA GLU A 503 -24.55 -4.54 23.70
C GLU A 503 -25.60 -3.79 24.53
N LEU A 504 -25.15 -3.11 25.58
CA LEU A 504 -25.94 -2.28 26.50
C LEU A 504 -25.39 -0.86 26.48
N TRP A 505 -26.18 0.10 26.00
CA TRP A 505 -25.82 1.52 25.99
C TRP A 505 -26.88 2.35 26.74
N GLY A 506 -26.48 3.05 27.81
CA GLY A 506 -27.42 3.86 28.59
C GLY A 506 -28.48 3.05 29.37
N THR A 507 -28.29 1.74 29.55
CA THR A 507 -29.32 0.83 30.06
C THR A 507 -29.24 0.59 31.56
N ASN A 508 -30.39 0.31 32.19
CA ASN A 508 -30.46 0.09 33.64
C ASN A 508 -31.35 -1.08 34.05
N ASN A 509 -31.00 -1.74 35.16
CA ASN A 509 -31.82 -2.81 35.76
C ASN A 509 -32.09 -4.01 34.84
N CYS A 510 -31.27 -4.22 33.82
CA CYS A 510 -31.41 -5.33 32.88
C CYS A 510 -30.77 -6.62 33.43
N LYS A 511 -31.25 -7.75 32.95
CA LYS A 511 -30.80 -9.10 33.32
C LYS A 511 -30.32 -9.86 32.10
N ILE A 512 -29.02 -10.14 32.06
CA ILE A 512 -28.36 -10.88 30.98
C ILE A 512 -27.95 -12.25 31.54
N ILE A 513 -28.74 -13.28 31.25
CA ILE A 513 -28.69 -14.54 32.00
C ILE A 513 -28.59 -15.77 31.10
N ASN A 514 -27.66 -16.69 31.37
CA ASN A 514 -27.55 -17.99 30.68
C ASN A 514 -27.39 -17.88 29.15
N ASN A 515 -26.69 -16.87 28.64
CA ASN A 515 -26.42 -16.73 27.21
C ASN A 515 -25.06 -17.33 26.83
N ILE A 516 -24.93 -17.69 25.56
CA ILE A 516 -23.67 -18.05 24.91
C ILE A 516 -23.34 -16.92 23.93
N ALA A 517 -22.21 -16.24 24.11
CA ALA A 517 -21.70 -15.25 23.16
C ALA A 517 -20.24 -15.59 22.83
N SER A 518 -20.06 -16.30 21.72
CA SER A 518 -18.78 -16.89 21.33
C SER A 518 -18.35 -16.48 19.92
N ASN A 519 -17.03 -16.45 19.69
CA ASN A 519 -16.47 -16.09 18.38
C ASN A 519 -16.98 -14.75 17.85
N ASN A 520 -17.28 -13.82 18.76
CA ASN A 520 -17.62 -12.45 18.42
C ASN A 520 -16.35 -11.59 18.46
N TYR A 521 -16.45 -10.34 18.03
CA TYR A 521 -15.41 -9.39 18.34
C TYR A 521 -15.42 -9.05 19.84
N GLU A 522 -16.63 -8.85 20.39
CA GLU A 522 -16.88 -8.63 21.82
C GLU A 522 -18.05 -9.50 22.29
N GLY A 523 -17.93 -10.12 23.47
CA GLY A 523 -18.97 -10.96 24.06
C GLY A 523 -20.15 -10.12 24.57
N ILE A 524 -19.94 -9.44 25.70
CA ILE A 524 -20.91 -8.53 26.32
C ILE A 524 -20.26 -7.16 26.55
N ARG A 525 -20.87 -6.11 25.99
CA ARG A 525 -20.39 -4.73 26.11
C ARG A 525 -21.39 -3.88 26.88
N LEU A 526 -20.94 -3.23 27.95
CA LEU A 526 -21.71 -2.24 28.71
C LEU A 526 -21.06 -0.86 28.58
N TYR A 527 -21.83 0.13 28.15
CA TYR A 527 -21.40 1.52 28.12
C TYR A 527 -22.45 2.42 28.74
N SER A 528 -22.04 3.27 29.69
CA SER A 528 -22.93 4.14 30.46
C SER A 528 -24.15 3.40 31.03
N SER A 529 -23.99 2.11 31.39
CA SER A 529 -25.08 1.21 31.76
C SER A 529 -24.89 0.73 33.20
N ASN A 530 -25.85 1.01 34.07
CA ASN A 530 -25.71 0.82 35.51
C ASN A 530 -26.75 -0.15 36.07
N ASN A 531 -26.47 -0.73 37.23
CA ASN A 531 -27.44 -1.58 37.95
C ASN A 531 -27.92 -2.81 37.16
N ASN A 532 -27.10 -3.35 36.27
CA ASN A 532 -27.43 -4.53 35.47
C ASN A 532 -26.87 -5.80 36.12
N ALA A 533 -27.50 -6.94 35.85
CA ALA A 533 -27.07 -8.25 36.32
C ALA A 533 -26.67 -9.15 35.15
N ILE A 534 -25.41 -9.56 35.11
CA ILE A 534 -24.79 -10.41 34.09
C ILE A 534 -24.45 -11.75 34.76
N ILE A 535 -25.28 -12.76 34.53
CA ILE A 535 -25.29 -13.98 35.34
C ILE A 535 -25.19 -15.25 34.48
N ASN A 536 -24.31 -16.18 34.85
CA ASN A 536 -24.21 -17.52 34.24
C ASN A 536 -24.01 -17.51 32.70
N ASN A 537 -23.36 -16.49 32.13
CA ASN A 537 -23.09 -16.46 30.69
C ASN A 537 -21.80 -17.22 30.35
N ASN A 538 -21.75 -17.76 29.15
CA ASN A 538 -20.56 -18.41 28.58
C ASN A 538 -20.01 -17.54 27.43
N LEU A 539 -18.82 -16.99 27.64
CA LEU A 539 -18.22 -15.95 26.81
C LEU A 539 -16.85 -16.42 26.34
N ASN A 540 -16.84 -17.21 25.27
CA ASN A 540 -15.63 -17.91 24.83
C ASN A 540 -15.16 -17.51 23.43
N SER A 541 -13.84 -17.46 23.26
CA SER A 541 -13.21 -17.26 21.95
C SER A 541 -13.61 -15.95 21.27
N ASN A 542 -13.93 -14.90 22.04
CA ASN A 542 -14.15 -13.58 21.46
C ASN A 542 -12.82 -12.89 21.22
N TYR A 543 -12.71 -12.11 20.15
CA TYR A 543 -11.43 -11.56 19.70
C TYR A 543 -10.80 -10.64 20.74
N TRP A 544 -11.58 -9.75 21.36
CA TRP A 544 -11.09 -8.81 22.37
C TRP A 544 -11.61 -9.15 23.76
N TYR A 545 -12.86 -8.78 24.04
CA TYR A 545 -13.40 -8.84 25.40
C TYR A 545 -14.43 -9.94 25.56
N GLY A 546 -14.33 -10.70 26.65
CA GLY A 546 -15.47 -11.47 27.15
C GLY A 546 -16.56 -10.54 27.67
N ILE A 547 -16.21 -9.72 28.67
CA ILE A 547 -17.07 -8.67 29.24
C ILE A 547 -16.26 -7.37 29.34
N ILE A 548 -16.80 -6.26 28.84
CA ILE A 548 -16.23 -4.91 29.00
C ILE A 548 -17.26 -3.95 29.58
N LEU A 549 -16.84 -3.18 30.59
CA LEU A 549 -17.61 -2.10 31.20
C LEU A 549 -16.89 -0.76 31.01
N GLY A 550 -17.56 0.19 30.37
CA GLY A 550 -17.13 1.59 30.28
C GLY A 550 -18.17 2.53 30.89
N HIS A 551 -17.75 3.42 31.79
CA HIS A 551 -18.64 4.35 32.51
C HIS A 551 -19.86 3.65 33.15
N SER A 552 -19.70 2.40 33.59
CA SER A 552 -20.79 1.50 33.96
C SER A 552 -20.60 1.02 35.40
N SER A 553 -21.45 1.51 36.31
CA SER A 553 -21.30 1.31 37.75
C SER A 553 -22.45 0.49 38.36
N ASN A 554 -22.20 -0.07 39.55
CA ASN A 554 -23.21 -0.81 40.33
C ASN A 554 -23.77 -2.05 39.62
N ASN A 555 -23.02 -2.67 38.72
CA ASN A 555 -23.42 -3.90 38.05
C ASN A 555 -23.01 -5.14 38.85
N GLU A 556 -23.79 -6.21 38.74
CA GLU A 556 -23.49 -7.53 39.28
C GLU A 556 -23.03 -8.46 38.16
N ILE A 557 -21.82 -9.01 38.26
CA ILE A 557 -21.23 -9.95 37.33
C ILE A 557 -20.98 -11.25 38.09
N THR A 558 -21.86 -12.24 37.91
CA THR A 558 -21.89 -13.43 38.78
C THR A 558 -21.89 -14.74 37.99
N ASN A 559 -21.07 -15.71 38.41
CA ASN A 559 -21.03 -17.08 37.87
C ASN A 559 -20.79 -17.19 36.34
N ASN A 560 -20.15 -16.20 35.71
CA ASN A 560 -19.87 -16.27 34.28
C ASN A 560 -18.64 -17.14 34.01
N THR A 561 -18.62 -17.82 32.87
CA THR A 561 -17.46 -18.55 32.35
C THR A 561 -16.91 -17.78 31.15
N ILE A 562 -15.68 -17.27 31.28
CA ILE A 562 -15.04 -16.42 30.28
C ILE A 562 -13.66 -17.00 29.94
N SER A 563 -13.47 -17.42 28.68
CA SER A 563 -12.22 -18.09 28.28
C SER A 563 -11.84 -17.86 26.82
N ASN A 564 -10.55 -17.91 26.51
CA ASN A 564 -9.98 -17.73 25.16
C ASN A 564 -10.28 -16.34 24.56
N ASN A 565 -10.31 -15.29 25.38
CA ASN A 565 -10.42 -13.91 24.92
C ASN A 565 -9.09 -13.17 25.20
N GLU A 566 -8.84 -12.04 24.55
CA GLU A 566 -7.71 -11.17 24.92
C GLU A 566 -7.88 -10.69 26.37
N PHE A 567 -9.06 -10.17 26.70
CA PHE A 567 -9.45 -9.81 28.07
C PHE A 567 -10.70 -10.58 28.48
N GLY A 568 -10.63 -11.24 29.64
CA GLY A 568 -11.78 -11.92 30.22
C GLY A 568 -12.83 -10.91 30.67
N ILE A 569 -12.54 -10.19 31.74
CA ILE A 569 -13.40 -9.13 32.28
C ILE A 569 -12.58 -7.84 32.41
N ASP A 570 -12.99 -6.78 31.71
CA ASP A 570 -12.37 -5.46 31.78
C ASP A 570 -13.34 -4.44 32.38
N LEU A 571 -12.92 -3.79 33.46
CA LEU A 571 -13.61 -2.66 34.08
C LEU A 571 -12.77 -1.40 33.94
N SER A 572 -13.02 -0.64 32.88
CA SER A 572 -12.31 0.59 32.55
C SER A 572 -13.23 1.81 32.56
N PHE A 573 -12.64 2.99 32.36
CA PHE A 573 -13.36 4.25 32.16
C PHE A 573 -14.36 4.59 33.29
N SER A 574 -13.91 4.62 34.54
CA SER A 574 -14.74 4.99 35.70
C SER A 574 -15.94 4.05 35.97
N SER A 575 -15.80 2.77 35.64
CA SER A 575 -16.79 1.71 35.96
C SER A 575 -16.66 1.25 37.42
N ASN A 576 -17.16 2.04 38.36
CA ASN A 576 -16.96 1.84 39.80
C ASN A 576 -18.08 1.03 40.46
N ASN A 577 -17.84 0.56 41.69
CA ASN A 577 -18.87 -0.07 42.54
C ASN A 577 -19.51 -1.35 41.93
N ASN A 578 -18.80 -2.06 41.06
CA ASN A 578 -19.28 -3.32 40.49
C ASN A 578 -18.94 -4.51 41.40
N LEU A 579 -19.83 -5.50 41.43
CA LEU A 579 -19.66 -6.73 42.20
C LEU A 579 -19.35 -7.89 41.26
N LEU A 580 -18.15 -8.47 41.38
CA LEU A 580 -17.70 -9.63 40.60
C LEU A 580 -17.61 -10.84 41.54
N THR A 581 -18.52 -11.80 41.37
CA THR A 581 -18.58 -12.97 42.27
C THR A 581 -18.61 -14.30 41.51
N ASN A 582 -17.80 -15.26 41.94
CA ASN A 582 -17.80 -16.64 41.40
C ASN A 582 -17.55 -16.75 39.88
N ASN A 583 -16.92 -15.75 39.24
CA ASN A 583 -16.61 -15.84 37.81
C ASN A 583 -15.38 -16.71 37.58
N ASN A 584 -15.38 -17.47 36.49
CA ASN A 584 -14.22 -18.19 35.99
C ASN A 584 -13.70 -17.46 34.74
N ALA A 585 -12.67 -16.64 34.90
CA ALA A 585 -12.02 -15.90 33.83
C ALA A 585 -10.66 -16.53 33.54
N SER A 586 -10.64 -17.73 32.92
CA SER A 586 -9.42 -18.53 32.70
C SER A 586 -9.15 -18.79 31.22
N ASN A 587 -7.88 -19.00 30.85
CA ASN A 587 -7.39 -19.14 29.47
C ASN A 587 -7.63 -17.89 28.60
N ASN A 588 -7.57 -16.71 29.16
CA ASN A 588 -7.54 -15.42 28.46
C ASN A 588 -6.11 -14.88 28.48
N ASP A 589 -5.77 -13.91 27.63
CA ASP A 589 -4.45 -13.25 27.72
C ASP A 589 -4.35 -12.49 29.05
N CYS A 590 -5.39 -11.71 29.39
CA CYS A 590 -5.64 -11.26 30.76
C CYS A 590 -7.02 -11.69 31.30
N GLY A 591 -7.05 -12.20 32.54
CA GLY A 591 -8.26 -12.68 33.21
C GLY A 591 -9.20 -11.55 33.61
N ILE A 592 -8.77 -10.73 34.57
CA ILE A 592 -9.53 -9.58 35.06
C ILE A 592 -8.64 -8.34 35.06
N TYR A 593 -9.07 -7.29 34.37
CA TYR A 593 -8.41 -5.99 34.34
C TYR A 593 -9.26 -4.93 35.05
N LEU A 594 -8.66 -4.19 35.97
CA LEU A 594 -9.32 -3.14 36.77
C LEU A 594 -8.66 -1.78 36.53
N GLY A 595 -9.21 -1.03 35.58
CA GLY A 595 -8.94 0.40 35.33
C GLY A 595 -9.93 1.33 36.06
N SER A 596 -10.48 0.90 37.20
CA SER A 596 -11.53 1.59 37.97
C SER A 596 -11.50 1.20 39.45
N SER A 597 -12.17 1.99 40.30
CA SER A 597 -12.13 1.88 41.77
C SER A 597 -13.43 1.36 42.38
N ASN A 598 -13.35 1.00 43.67
CA ASN A 598 -14.47 0.59 44.51
C ASN A 598 -15.21 -0.66 44.02
N ASN A 599 -14.57 -1.48 43.19
CA ASN A 599 -15.14 -2.76 42.77
C ASN A 599 -14.84 -3.84 43.80
N THR A 600 -15.76 -4.79 43.95
CA THR A 600 -15.67 -5.88 44.92
C THR A 600 -15.51 -7.22 44.20
N LEU A 601 -14.41 -7.92 44.44
CA LEU A 601 -14.13 -9.24 43.83
C LEU A 601 -14.16 -10.32 44.90
N ARG A 602 -15.00 -11.36 44.73
CA ARG A 602 -15.10 -12.51 45.64
C ARG A 602 -15.18 -13.82 44.88
N ASN A 603 -14.48 -14.86 45.36
CA ASN A 603 -14.55 -16.23 44.83
C ASN A 603 -14.31 -16.36 43.32
N ASN A 604 -13.64 -15.40 42.68
CA ASN A 604 -13.33 -15.51 41.26
C ASN A 604 -12.12 -16.43 41.04
N THR A 605 -12.12 -17.18 39.94
CA THR A 605 -11.04 -18.10 39.56
C THR A 605 -10.39 -17.63 38.27
N MET A 606 -9.06 -17.57 38.26
CA MET A 606 -8.25 -17.13 37.13
C MET A 606 -7.10 -18.11 36.90
N ILE A 607 -6.82 -18.44 35.63
CA ILE A 607 -5.63 -19.19 35.20
C ILE A 607 -5.28 -18.66 33.81
N ASN A 608 -4.40 -17.64 33.76
CA ASN A 608 -4.06 -16.87 32.57
C ASN A 608 -2.59 -16.44 32.62
N ASP A 609 -2.10 -15.88 31.51
CA ASP A 609 -0.79 -15.23 31.48
C ASP A 609 -0.79 -13.97 32.34
N CYS A 610 -1.77 -13.08 32.16
CA CYS A 610 -2.14 -12.00 33.07
C CYS A 610 -3.37 -12.41 33.89
N ASN A 611 -3.26 -12.59 35.21
CA ASN A 611 -4.39 -13.12 35.99
C ASN A 611 -5.35 -12.01 36.45
N LEU A 612 -4.85 -11.13 37.29
CA LEU A 612 -5.53 -9.95 37.79
C LEU A 612 -4.57 -8.78 37.63
N GLU A 613 -5.00 -7.71 36.97
CA GLU A 613 -4.23 -6.47 36.85
C GLU A 613 -5.05 -5.31 37.39
N VAL A 614 -4.46 -4.54 38.30
CA VAL A 614 -5.06 -3.30 38.81
C VAL A 614 -4.21 -2.12 38.39
N SER A 615 -4.81 -1.19 37.63
CA SER A 615 -4.12 0.02 37.24
C SER A 615 -3.74 0.88 38.45
N ARG A 616 -2.64 1.64 38.31
CA ARG A 616 -2.19 2.56 39.37
C ARG A 616 -3.29 3.55 39.75
N ASP A 617 -3.33 3.91 41.03
CA ASP A 617 -4.28 4.86 41.63
C ASP A 617 -5.73 4.35 41.75
N PHE A 618 -6.02 3.08 41.40
CA PHE A 618 -7.34 2.48 41.57
C PHE A 618 -7.39 1.50 42.75
N PHE A 619 -8.25 1.81 43.72
CA PHE A 619 -8.42 1.02 44.94
C PHE A 619 -9.67 0.18 44.86
N ASN A 620 -9.53 -1.13 45.06
CA ASN A 620 -10.62 -2.09 44.98
C ASN A 620 -10.72 -2.95 46.24
N ASP A 621 -11.87 -3.57 46.47
CA ASP A 621 -12.06 -4.51 47.57
C ASP A 621 -11.88 -5.94 47.05
N ILE A 622 -10.68 -6.48 47.22
CA ILE A 622 -10.29 -7.81 46.72
C ILE A 622 -9.75 -8.64 47.89
N ASP A 623 -10.40 -9.76 48.19
CA ASP A 623 -10.00 -10.63 49.29
C ASP A 623 -9.40 -11.96 48.80
N ALA A 624 -8.90 -12.74 49.77
CA ALA A 624 -8.25 -14.03 49.55
C ALA A 624 -9.20 -15.16 49.12
N SER A 625 -10.51 -14.89 48.95
CA SER A 625 -11.43 -15.86 48.37
C SER A 625 -11.24 -16.00 46.85
N ASN A 626 -10.67 -14.98 46.19
CA ASN A 626 -10.28 -15.08 44.79
C ASN A 626 -9.03 -15.95 44.64
N THR A 627 -8.96 -16.72 43.55
CA THR A 627 -7.87 -17.67 43.34
C THR A 627 -7.22 -17.57 41.97
N VAL A 628 -5.90 -17.79 41.94
CA VAL A 628 -5.10 -18.03 40.74
C VAL A 628 -4.55 -19.45 40.81
N GLY A 629 -4.91 -20.30 39.84
CA GLY A 629 -4.51 -21.71 39.86
C GLY A 629 -4.95 -22.46 41.13
N GLY A 630 -6.10 -22.10 41.70
CA GLY A 630 -6.64 -22.69 42.94
C GLY A 630 -5.97 -22.19 44.23
N LYS A 631 -5.07 -21.22 44.16
CA LYS A 631 -4.41 -20.61 45.32
C LYS A 631 -4.88 -19.17 45.56
N PRO A 632 -4.96 -18.69 46.81
CA PRO A 632 -5.47 -17.35 47.13
C PRO A 632 -4.69 -16.20 46.47
N VAL A 633 -5.42 -15.16 46.09
CA VAL A 633 -4.92 -13.83 45.70
C VAL A 633 -4.78 -12.95 46.95
N TYR A 634 -3.65 -12.26 47.08
CA TYR A 634 -3.46 -11.23 48.11
C TYR A 634 -3.30 -9.87 47.45
N TYR A 635 -4.28 -8.98 47.67
CA TYR A 635 -4.27 -7.60 47.20
C TYR A 635 -3.75 -6.70 48.32
N LEU A 636 -2.63 -6.01 48.09
CA LEU A 636 -1.89 -5.27 49.11
C LEU A 636 -2.02 -3.77 48.87
N VAL A 637 -2.88 -3.11 49.65
CA VAL A 637 -3.08 -1.65 49.60
C VAL A 637 -2.38 -0.99 50.77
N ASN A 638 -1.46 -0.06 50.49
CA ASN A 638 -0.76 0.74 51.52
C ASN A 638 -0.16 -0.10 52.66
N GLN A 639 0.25 -1.34 52.37
CA GLN A 639 0.88 -2.23 53.35
C GLN A 639 2.40 -2.04 53.33
N SER A 640 2.98 -1.94 54.52
CA SER A 640 4.43 -2.05 54.74
C SER A 640 4.70 -3.18 55.74
N ASP A 641 5.88 -3.79 55.65
CA ASP A 641 6.36 -4.84 56.57
C ASP A 641 5.50 -6.13 56.64
N LEU A 642 4.64 -6.38 55.65
CA LEU A 642 3.87 -7.62 55.58
C LEU A 642 4.77 -8.82 55.23
N VAL A 643 4.80 -9.81 56.11
CA VAL A 643 5.47 -11.09 55.87
C VAL A 643 4.51 -12.07 55.20
N ILE A 644 4.77 -12.37 53.93
CA ILE A 644 4.11 -13.46 53.19
C ILE A 644 5.05 -14.67 53.17
N ASP A 645 4.72 -15.70 53.93
CA ASP A 645 5.51 -16.93 54.04
C ASP A 645 4.85 -18.12 53.33
N ALA A 646 5.55 -19.26 53.31
CA ALA A 646 5.07 -20.48 52.66
C ALA A 646 3.77 -21.05 53.25
N SER A 647 3.39 -20.68 54.48
CA SER A 647 2.15 -21.15 55.12
C SER A 647 0.89 -20.51 54.51
N LYS A 648 1.04 -19.35 53.85
CA LYS A 648 -0.06 -18.61 53.23
C LYS A 648 -0.53 -19.20 51.90
N ASN A 649 0.21 -20.19 51.35
CA ASN A 649 -0.05 -20.87 50.07
C ASN A 649 -0.43 -19.91 48.94
N VAL A 650 0.30 -18.80 48.82
CA VAL A 650 -0.05 -17.69 47.92
C VAL A 650 0.01 -18.12 46.46
N GLY A 651 -1.01 -17.75 45.70
CA GLY A 651 -1.08 -17.93 44.24
C GLY A 651 -0.64 -16.70 43.47
N PHE A 652 -1.01 -15.52 43.98
CA PHE A 652 -0.76 -14.24 43.33
C PHE A 652 -0.73 -13.10 44.36
N ILE A 653 0.14 -12.11 44.14
CA ILE A 653 0.24 -10.89 44.96
C ILE A 653 0.08 -9.71 44.02
N GLU A 654 -0.90 -8.85 44.32
CA GLU A 654 -1.17 -7.64 43.54
C GLU A 654 -0.94 -6.40 44.42
N PRO A 655 0.16 -5.67 44.23
CA PRO A 655 0.42 -4.45 44.99
C PRO A 655 -0.33 -3.25 44.41
N ALA A 656 -1.04 -2.51 45.27
CA ALA A 656 -1.61 -1.20 44.96
C ALA A 656 -0.92 -0.13 45.82
N GLN A 657 -0.30 0.84 45.15
CA GLN A 657 0.33 2.01 45.78
C GLN A 657 -0.67 3.14 45.94
#